data_AF-A0A1J7BQM5-F1
#
_entry.id   AF-A0A1J7BQM5-F1
#
_cell.length_a   1.000
_cell.length_b   1.000
_cell.length_c   1.000
_cell.angle_alpha   90.00
_cell.angle_beta   90.00
_cell.angle_gamma   90.00
#
_symmetry.space_group_name_H-M   'P 1'
#
loop_
_entity.id
_entity.type
_entity.pdbx_description
1 polymer ?
#
loop_
_entity_poly.entity_id
_entity_poly.type
_entity_poly.pdbx_seq_one_letter_code
_entity_poly.pdbx_strand_id
1 'polypeptide(L)'
;MKKLYFLILFLCFYGLNAQVIYFADAEFKKILLKASPDNTIAQDSNGNAITIDSNGNKEIEVSEALNVYKLNTYMRLIDGFISSLSGIEYFENIKDLNCSGFYNSNLDLTALKNLEKLDCSETYQMKTLNISGLTKLKYLDVTHDINLTGLDFSGVPNLEYLNCSRLALITIDLSPLQNLTELQCTLNGFKTLDLSGLTNLKKVNLYSGQLTNVILNGLSKLEFLDCGSNSLTSLNLNGLTSLEKLSFQSNRLTSINLSGLTKLKTLYADYNSLTSINVLNLRDLESLTCGNNPLTSLDVSNLTKLNTLSCIGNFSTSKLALLNVSGCTSLAEINCSSNKFVELNLGYLPSLKKLNCSSNTLLTSLSTTGLENLESLNCSSSPLITLDLIKSLHLNTLTASFTKIELLDLSPLKELLDVSLTSNNELHYLLLKNGKTYNSYFLGAPNLKYLCVDEENIKYYQQVLTQNQIKNCEINAYCSFVSGKENFIIKGANMYNVDNKGCTADSLLFSNIKYTVTNGSKINNFYSTKEGSYAIAAQEGTITVKPSIENPNYFIISPSSVNVTFPAQSSPFTQDFCISANGTHQDLEISLIPLEAARPGFDVKYKIVYKNKGNIIQSGSLDLIFDDSVLDLIEAIPLVSTQATNKLSWNFTNLKPFESKEILFTMNINSPMEIPAVNNGDILKFISKINSSGTDEMPLDNSFSLNQTVVGSYDPNDKTCLEGTVITPGLIGEYVHYMIRFENTGTYPAQNIVVKDMIDLNKFDITTLIPTSSSHSFVIKISETNKVEFIFEGINLPFDDANNDGYIAFKIKTKPTLRVGDTFTNEANIYFDYNFPILTNKAASTFTALGTKDFEFSNYVTLYPNPTNNVLNINSKESIEIQYISIYDILGQLVIAVPNAKAVSSIDVSKLNSGNYFIIIKSDKGSSSTKFIKN
;
A
#
# COMPACT_ATOMS: atom_id res chain seq x y z
N MET A 1 -110.12 3.56 -14.54
CA MET A 1 -108.85 4.00 -15.17
C MET A 1 -107.61 3.89 -14.27
N LYS A 2 -107.66 4.04 -12.93
CA LYS A 2 -106.46 3.91 -12.07
C LYS A 2 -105.86 2.50 -11.89
N LYS A 3 -106.61 1.42 -12.19
CA LYS A 3 -106.11 0.04 -12.10
C LYS A 3 -105.37 -0.46 -13.37
N LEU A 4 -105.51 0.24 -14.50
CA LEU A 4 -104.83 -0.12 -15.75
C LEU A 4 -103.41 0.45 -15.81
N TYR A 5 -103.17 1.63 -15.23
CA TYR A 5 -101.83 2.21 -15.13
C TYR A 5 -100.93 1.44 -14.16
N PHE A 6 -101.47 0.88 -13.07
CA PHE A 6 -100.66 0.04 -12.18
C PHE A 6 -100.30 -1.30 -12.83
N LEU A 7 -101.20 -1.88 -13.64
CA LEU A 7 -100.89 -3.10 -14.39
C LEU A 7 -99.89 -2.85 -15.54
N ILE A 8 -99.95 -1.69 -16.20
CA ILE A 8 -98.97 -1.29 -17.23
C ILE A 8 -97.62 -0.93 -16.59
N LEU A 9 -97.59 -0.27 -15.42
CA LEU A 9 -96.34 -0.02 -14.69
C LEU A 9 -95.75 -1.33 -14.15
N PHE A 10 -96.56 -2.29 -13.69
CA PHE A 10 -96.09 -3.59 -13.20
C PHE A 10 -95.69 -4.55 -14.35
N LEU A 11 -96.28 -4.41 -15.54
CA LEU A 11 -95.88 -5.15 -16.75
C LEU A 11 -94.66 -4.53 -17.45
N CYS A 12 -94.31 -3.27 -17.19
CA CYS A 12 -93.03 -2.68 -17.62
C CYS A 12 -91.83 -3.14 -16.77
N PHE A 13 -92.05 -3.79 -15.61
CA PHE A 13 -90.99 -4.33 -14.76
C PHE A 13 -90.74 -5.84 -14.94
N TYR A 14 -91.55 -6.55 -15.73
CA TYR A 14 -91.30 -7.94 -16.13
C TYR A 14 -90.84 -7.97 -17.58
N GLY A 15 -89.53 -7.83 -17.81
CA GLY A 15 -88.97 -8.05 -19.15
C GLY A 15 -87.65 -7.37 -19.50
N LEU A 16 -87.01 -6.63 -18.59
CA LEU A 16 -85.60 -6.26 -18.77
C LEU A 16 -84.75 -7.22 -17.96
N ASN A 17 -84.71 -8.48 -18.37
CA ASN A 17 -83.59 -9.33 -17.98
C ASN A 17 -82.35 -8.69 -18.63
N ALA A 18 -81.39 -8.26 -17.83
CA ALA A 18 -80.09 -7.85 -18.35
C ALA A 18 -79.58 -9.00 -19.24
N GLN A 19 -79.13 -8.66 -20.45
CA GLN A 19 -78.73 -9.67 -21.43
C GLN A 19 -77.48 -10.38 -20.88
N VAL A 20 -77.66 -11.61 -20.42
CA VAL A 20 -76.58 -12.48 -19.96
C VAL A 20 -75.72 -12.87 -21.15
N ILE A 21 -74.40 -12.73 -21.03
CA ILE A 21 -73.43 -13.08 -22.05
C ILE A 21 -73.17 -14.59 -22.00
N TYR A 22 -73.24 -15.24 -23.16
CA TYR A 22 -72.84 -16.63 -23.30
C TYR A 22 -71.33 -16.74 -23.57
N PHE A 23 -70.62 -17.51 -22.75
CA PHE A 23 -69.21 -17.81 -22.93
C PHE A 23 -69.04 -19.28 -23.34
N ALA A 24 -68.42 -19.51 -24.49
CA ALA A 24 -68.19 -20.88 -24.99
C ALA A 24 -67.16 -21.65 -24.14
N ASP A 25 -66.23 -20.95 -23.50
CA ASP A 25 -65.18 -21.52 -22.66
C ASP A 25 -65.47 -21.28 -21.17
N ALA A 26 -65.54 -22.37 -20.40
CA ALA A 26 -65.86 -22.31 -18.98
C ALA A 26 -64.71 -21.73 -18.13
N GLU A 27 -63.45 -21.91 -18.53
CA GLU A 27 -62.30 -21.33 -17.84
C GLU A 27 -62.22 -19.82 -18.06
N PHE A 28 -62.58 -19.36 -19.27
CA PHE A 28 -62.71 -17.92 -19.53
C PHE A 28 -63.74 -17.28 -18.59
N LYS A 29 -64.95 -17.83 -18.52
CA LYS A 29 -66.00 -17.34 -17.59
C LYS A 29 -65.52 -17.37 -16.13
N LYS A 30 -64.83 -18.44 -15.71
CA LYS A 30 -64.29 -18.54 -14.33
C LYS A 30 -63.29 -17.44 -14.01
N ILE A 31 -62.45 -17.03 -14.95
CA ILE A 31 -61.50 -15.92 -14.73
C ILE A 31 -62.23 -14.59 -14.60
N LEU A 32 -63.24 -14.34 -15.44
CA LEU A 32 -64.06 -13.13 -15.36
C LEU A 32 -64.78 -13.03 -14.00
N LEU A 33 -65.34 -14.14 -13.51
CA LEU A 33 -65.99 -14.21 -12.18
C LEU A 33 -65.02 -14.06 -11.00
N LYS A 34 -63.71 -14.26 -11.21
CA LYS A 34 -62.69 -14.03 -10.16
C LYS A 34 -62.28 -12.58 -10.05
N ALA A 35 -62.64 -11.72 -11.00
CA ALA A 35 -62.29 -10.30 -10.95
C ALA A 35 -62.81 -9.67 -9.65
N SER A 36 -61.93 -8.98 -8.93
CA SER A 36 -62.27 -8.29 -7.70
C SER A 36 -61.38 -7.07 -7.51
N PRO A 37 -61.75 -6.13 -6.61
CA PRO A 37 -60.89 -5.01 -6.23
C PRO A 37 -59.51 -5.40 -5.67
N ASP A 38 -59.31 -6.68 -5.29
CA ASP A 38 -58.07 -7.19 -4.72
C ASP A 38 -57.12 -7.80 -5.76
N ASN A 39 -57.52 -7.86 -7.03
CA ASN A 39 -56.71 -8.40 -8.12
C ASN A 39 -56.72 -7.52 -9.37
N THR A 40 -55.89 -7.86 -10.35
CA THR A 40 -55.69 -7.06 -11.56
C THR A 40 -56.39 -7.64 -12.78
N ILE A 41 -57.40 -8.48 -12.60
CA ILE A 41 -58.10 -9.16 -13.71
C ILE A 41 -58.88 -8.15 -14.53
N ALA A 42 -59.62 -7.23 -13.90
CA ALA A 42 -60.41 -6.22 -14.59
C ALA A 42 -60.25 -4.84 -13.95
N GLN A 43 -60.19 -3.78 -14.77
CA GLN A 43 -60.15 -2.40 -14.28
C GLN A 43 -61.16 -1.50 -15.02
N ASP A 44 -61.64 -0.48 -14.31
CA ASP A 44 -62.52 0.57 -14.83
C ASP A 44 -61.75 1.65 -15.61
N SER A 45 -62.48 2.67 -16.09
CA SER A 45 -61.91 3.81 -16.82
C SER A 45 -60.91 4.68 -16.04
N ASN A 46 -60.92 4.59 -14.71
CA ASN A 46 -59.99 5.30 -13.83
C ASN A 46 -58.78 4.44 -13.44
N GLY A 47 -58.72 3.18 -13.90
CA GLY A 47 -57.68 2.21 -13.58
C GLY A 47 -57.88 1.50 -12.24
N ASN A 48 -59.05 1.62 -11.60
CA ASN A 48 -59.35 0.90 -10.37
C ASN A 48 -59.72 -0.55 -10.70
N ALA A 49 -59.23 -1.50 -9.89
CA ALA A 49 -59.66 -2.88 -9.98
C ALA A 49 -61.15 -3.02 -9.61
N ILE A 50 -61.90 -3.82 -10.38
CA ILE A 50 -63.35 -3.98 -10.22
C ILE A 50 -63.77 -5.45 -10.21
N THR A 51 -64.90 -5.72 -9.56
CA THR A 51 -65.66 -6.96 -9.77
C THR A 51 -66.50 -6.82 -11.04
N ILE A 52 -66.44 -7.82 -11.93
CA ILE A 52 -67.29 -7.82 -13.15
C ILE A 52 -68.72 -8.24 -12.80
N ASP A 53 -68.91 -9.38 -12.12
CA ASP A 53 -70.22 -9.83 -11.57
C ASP A 53 -70.61 -8.97 -10.36
N SER A 54 -71.10 -7.77 -10.67
CA SER A 54 -71.41 -6.72 -9.71
C SER A 54 -72.64 -7.03 -8.86
N ASN A 55 -73.54 -7.87 -9.37
CA ASN A 55 -74.78 -8.25 -8.71
C ASN A 55 -74.69 -9.61 -7.97
N GLY A 56 -73.61 -10.36 -8.18
CA GLY A 56 -73.29 -11.60 -7.48
C GLY A 56 -74.10 -12.82 -7.93
N ASN A 57 -74.72 -12.78 -9.10
CA ASN A 57 -75.59 -13.84 -9.60
C ASN A 57 -74.83 -14.97 -10.35
N LYS A 58 -73.50 -14.87 -10.47
CA LYS A 58 -72.59 -15.79 -11.17
C LYS A 58 -72.76 -15.83 -12.70
N GLU A 59 -73.50 -14.88 -13.24
CA GLU A 59 -73.58 -14.58 -14.67
C GLU A 59 -72.89 -13.25 -14.94
N ILE A 60 -72.45 -13.01 -16.18
CA ILE A 60 -71.95 -11.69 -16.59
C ILE A 60 -72.94 -11.11 -17.57
N GLU A 61 -73.41 -9.89 -17.31
CA GLU A 61 -74.34 -9.20 -18.21
C GLU A 61 -73.64 -8.15 -19.07
N VAL A 62 -74.25 -7.79 -20.20
CA VAL A 62 -73.73 -6.75 -21.10
C VAL A 62 -73.48 -5.43 -20.35
N SER A 63 -74.35 -5.03 -19.42
CA SER A 63 -74.16 -3.81 -18.62
C SER A 63 -72.92 -3.88 -17.71
N GLU A 64 -72.54 -5.07 -17.26
CA GLU A 64 -71.38 -5.29 -16.43
C GLU A 64 -70.09 -5.27 -17.26
N ALA A 65 -70.12 -5.94 -18.42
CA ALA A 65 -69.02 -5.95 -19.37
C ALA A 65 -68.64 -4.54 -19.85
N LEU A 66 -69.61 -3.63 -20.01
CA LEU A 66 -69.38 -2.24 -20.38
C LEU A 66 -68.58 -1.43 -19.34
N ASN A 67 -68.45 -1.89 -18.09
CA ASN A 67 -67.65 -1.21 -17.08
C ASN A 67 -66.15 -1.54 -17.17
N VAL A 68 -65.76 -2.52 -17.98
CA VAL A 68 -64.38 -3.02 -18.08
C VAL A 68 -63.62 -2.28 -19.19
N TYR A 69 -62.51 -1.64 -18.80
CA TYR A 69 -61.61 -0.92 -19.70
C TYR A 69 -60.25 -1.60 -19.85
N LYS A 70 -59.85 -2.41 -18.89
CA LYS A 70 -58.71 -3.30 -18.98
C LYS A 70 -59.08 -4.70 -18.52
N LEU A 71 -58.63 -5.70 -19.27
CA LEU A 71 -58.87 -7.09 -18.97
C LEU A 71 -57.56 -7.88 -19.08
N ASN A 72 -57.19 -8.56 -17.99
CA ASN A 72 -56.07 -9.49 -17.95
C ASN A 72 -56.59 -10.89 -17.68
N THR A 73 -56.43 -11.76 -18.67
CA THR A 73 -56.91 -13.13 -18.67
C THR A 73 -55.77 -14.15 -18.75
N TYR A 74 -54.54 -13.68 -18.54
CA TYR A 74 -53.37 -14.53 -18.50
C TYR A 74 -53.54 -15.68 -17.51
N MET A 75 -53.20 -16.88 -17.96
CA MET A 75 -53.15 -18.07 -17.13
C MET A 75 -51.94 -18.90 -17.53
N ARG A 76 -51.20 -19.41 -16.54
CA ARG A 76 -50.11 -20.35 -16.80
C ARG A 76 -50.71 -21.67 -17.27
N LEU A 77 -50.05 -22.34 -18.19
CA LEU A 77 -50.50 -23.64 -18.73
C LEU A 77 -50.74 -24.72 -17.66
N ILE A 78 -50.02 -24.63 -16.54
CA ILE A 78 -50.18 -25.55 -15.41
C ILE A 78 -51.48 -25.31 -14.61
N ASP A 79 -52.03 -24.10 -14.67
CA ASP A 79 -53.24 -23.71 -13.94
C ASP A 79 -54.52 -23.96 -14.78
N GLY A 80 -54.36 -24.22 -16.08
CA GLY A 80 -55.42 -24.44 -17.05
C GLY A 80 -55.07 -23.80 -18.41
N PHE A 81 -55.98 -23.90 -19.38
CA PHE A 81 -55.86 -23.16 -20.64
C PHE A 81 -57.24 -22.65 -21.07
N ILE A 82 -57.27 -21.51 -21.75
CA ILE A 82 -58.50 -20.97 -22.34
C ILE A 82 -58.46 -21.25 -23.85
N SER A 83 -59.49 -21.93 -24.33
CA SER A 83 -59.61 -22.38 -25.71
C SER A 83 -60.42 -21.43 -26.60
N SER A 84 -61.24 -20.55 -26.00
CA SER A 84 -62.04 -19.56 -26.72
C SER A 84 -62.30 -18.31 -25.89
N LEU A 85 -62.30 -17.15 -26.56
CA LEU A 85 -62.67 -15.85 -26.00
C LEU A 85 -64.11 -15.44 -26.38
N SER A 86 -64.92 -16.35 -26.93
CA SER A 86 -66.32 -16.05 -27.26
C SER A 86 -67.07 -15.47 -26.06
N GLY A 87 -67.76 -14.36 -26.29
CA GLY A 87 -68.36 -13.50 -25.25
C GLY A 87 -67.56 -12.22 -25.00
N ILE A 88 -66.28 -12.14 -25.40
CA ILE A 88 -65.47 -10.92 -25.25
C ILE A 88 -65.98 -9.77 -26.12
N GLU A 89 -66.69 -10.06 -27.22
CA GLU A 89 -67.25 -9.07 -28.13
C GLU A 89 -68.24 -8.09 -27.48
N TYR A 90 -68.81 -8.43 -26.31
CA TYR A 90 -69.70 -7.56 -25.53
C TYR A 90 -68.95 -6.58 -24.62
N PHE A 91 -67.63 -6.71 -24.49
CA PHE A 91 -66.80 -5.81 -23.68
C PHE A 91 -66.32 -4.60 -24.50
N GLU A 92 -67.27 -3.81 -25.00
CA GLU A 92 -67.03 -2.77 -26.02
C GLU A 92 -66.07 -1.64 -25.58
N ASN A 93 -65.88 -1.44 -24.27
CA ASN A 93 -65.05 -0.37 -23.71
C ASN A 93 -63.59 -0.78 -23.42
N ILE A 94 -63.21 -2.04 -23.68
CA ILE A 94 -61.84 -2.49 -23.45
C ILE A 94 -60.85 -1.69 -24.30
N LYS A 95 -59.82 -1.19 -23.63
CA LYS A 95 -58.65 -0.50 -24.20
C LYS A 95 -57.35 -1.29 -24.04
N ASP A 96 -57.22 -2.10 -22.99
CA ASP A 96 -56.03 -2.92 -22.71
C ASP A 96 -56.46 -4.37 -22.48
N LEU A 97 -56.09 -5.26 -23.40
CA LEU A 97 -56.38 -6.69 -23.32
C LEU A 97 -55.06 -7.46 -23.23
N ASN A 98 -54.89 -8.19 -22.12
CA ASN A 98 -53.93 -9.27 -22.03
C ASN A 98 -54.68 -10.60 -22.10
N CYS A 99 -54.47 -11.31 -23.21
CA CYS A 99 -54.90 -12.67 -23.44
C CYS A 99 -53.71 -13.58 -23.82
N SER A 100 -52.58 -13.42 -23.13
CA SER A 100 -51.42 -14.31 -23.29
C SER A 100 -51.64 -15.67 -22.64
N GLY A 101 -50.98 -16.71 -23.17
CA GLY A 101 -51.10 -18.09 -22.67
C GLY A 101 -52.38 -18.84 -23.12
N PHE A 102 -53.16 -18.26 -24.05
CA PHE A 102 -54.36 -18.89 -24.62
C PHE A 102 -54.04 -20.00 -25.62
N TYR A 103 -54.97 -20.94 -25.77
CA TYR A 103 -54.83 -22.17 -26.59
C TYR A 103 -55.76 -22.22 -27.80
N ASN A 104 -56.26 -21.08 -28.25
CA ASN A 104 -57.14 -21.00 -29.41
C ASN A 104 -56.33 -21.07 -30.73
N SER A 105 -56.90 -21.73 -31.74
CA SER A 105 -56.32 -21.75 -33.09
C SER A 105 -56.56 -20.45 -33.89
N ASN A 106 -57.66 -19.73 -33.63
CA ASN A 106 -58.01 -18.52 -34.37
C ASN A 106 -58.53 -17.45 -33.41
N LEU A 107 -57.91 -16.27 -33.40
CA LEU A 107 -58.31 -15.16 -32.54
C LEU A 107 -58.85 -14.01 -33.39
N ASP A 108 -60.14 -13.71 -33.26
CA ASP A 108 -60.78 -12.55 -33.88
C ASP A 108 -61.17 -11.53 -32.81
N LEU A 109 -60.58 -10.34 -32.88
CA LEU A 109 -60.81 -9.24 -31.94
C LEU A 109 -61.43 -8.02 -32.62
N THR A 110 -61.93 -8.17 -33.85
CA THR A 110 -62.42 -7.04 -34.65
C THR A 110 -63.60 -6.30 -34.01
N ALA A 111 -64.32 -6.90 -33.07
CA ALA A 111 -65.37 -6.26 -32.28
C ALA A 111 -64.84 -5.19 -31.30
N LEU A 112 -63.60 -5.31 -30.82
CA LEU A 112 -63.02 -4.46 -29.77
C LEU A 112 -62.47 -3.14 -30.32
N LYS A 113 -63.31 -2.32 -30.96
CA LYS A 113 -62.89 -1.09 -31.68
C LYS A 113 -62.17 -0.03 -30.82
N ASN A 114 -62.26 -0.12 -29.49
CA ASN A 114 -61.60 0.77 -28.56
C ASN A 114 -60.22 0.30 -28.09
N LEU A 115 -59.76 -0.87 -28.55
CA LEU A 115 -58.51 -1.46 -28.11
C LEU A 115 -57.30 -0.59 -28.49
N GLU A 116 -56.50 -0.23 -27.50
CA GLU A 116 -55.26 0.56 -27.60
C GLU A 116 -54.03 -0.32 -27.34
N LYS A 117 -54.17 -1.37 -26.53
CA LYS A 117 -53.11 -2.31 -26.18
C LYS A 117 -53.61 -3.76 -26.25
N LEU A 118 -52.86 -4.60 -26.95
CA LEU A 118 -53.09 -6.03 -27.06
C LEU A 118 -51.81 -6.81 -26.74
N ASP A 119 -51.89 -7.70 -25.77
CA ASP A 119 -50.89 -8.74 -25.51
C ASP A 119 -51.57 -10.09 -25.67
N CYS A 120 -51.19 -10.81 -26.72
CA CYS A 120 -51.60 -12.19 -26.97
C CYS A 120 -50.39 -13.11 -27.13
N SER A 121 -49.29 -12.78 -26.45
CA SER A 121 -48.06 -13.57 -26.45
C SER A 121 -48.25 -14.98 -25.87
N GLU A 122 -47.33 -15.89 -26.19
CA GLU A 122 -47.32 -17.28 -25.72
C GLU A 122 -48.64 -18.03 -26.01
N THR A 123 -49.32 -17.66 -27.10
CA THR A 123 -50.50 -18.37 -27.59
C THR A 123 -50.09 -19.50 -28.53
N TYR A 124 -49.56 -20.58 -27.93
CA TYR A 124 -48.86 -21.66 -28.62
C TYR A 124 -49.65 -22.37 -29.74
N GLN A 125 -50.98 -22.26 -29.81
CA GLN A 125 -51.80 -22.88 -30.86
C GLN A 125 -52.35 -21.88 -31.89
N MET A 126 -52.12 -20.57 -31.71
CA MET A 126 -52.69 -19.54 -32.58
C MET A 126 -52.10 -19.64 -33.99
N LYS A 127 -52.98 -19.81 -34.98
CA LYS A 127 -52.64 -19.87 -36.41
C LYS A 127 -52.99 -18.59 -37.15
N THR A 128 -54.06 -17.93 -36.72
CA THR A 128 -54.54 -16.67 -37.29
C THR A 128 -54.94 -15.69 -36.18
N LEU A 129 -54.61 -14.41 -36.42
CA LEU A 129 -55.00 -13.28 -35.60
C LEU A 129 -55.67 -12.24 -36.50
N ASN A 130 -56.95 -11.94 -36.26
CA ASN A 130 -57.71 -10.91 -36.97
C ASN A 130 -57.89 -9.67 -36.07
N ILE A 131 -57.08 -8.66 -36.38
CA ILE A 131 -57.10 -7.32 -35.74
C ILE A 131 -57.53 -6.22 -36.71
N SER A 132 -58.21 -6.60 -37.79
CA SER A 132 -58.62 -5.64 -38.82
C SER A 132 -59.57 -4.57 -38.28
N GLY A 133 -59.26 -3.31 -38.59
CA GLY A 133 -60.05 -2.17 -38.16
C GLY A 133 -59.89 -1.77 -36.69
N LEU A 134 -58.91 -2.31 -35.96
CA LEU A 134 -58.53 -1.85 -34.62
C LEU A 134 -57.67 -0.58 -34.71
N THR A 135 -58.24 0.48 -35.29
CA THR A 135 -57.51 1.72 -35.64
C THR A 135 -56.93 2.48 -34.45
N LYS A 136 -57.35 2.20 -33.21
CA LYS A 136 -56.79 2.80 -31.99
C LYS A 136 -55.61 2.01 -31.40
N LEU A 137 -55.30 0.83 -31.94
CA LEU A 137 -54.27 -0.04 -31.41
C LEU A 137 -52.88 0.60 -31.58
N LYS A 138 -52.18 0.76 -30.47
CA LYS A 138 -50.84 1.37 -30.36
C LYS A 138 -49.78 0.37 -29.92
N TYR A 139 -50.16 -0.65 -29.18
CA TYR A 139 -49.25 -1.69 -28.68
C TYR A 139 -49.77 -3.07 -29.07
N LEU A 140 -48.90 -3.87 -29.69
CA LEU A 140 -49.17 -5.27 -30.00
C LEU A 140 -47.98 -6.15 -29.60
N ASP A 141 -48.25 -7.17 -28.78
CA ASP A 141 -47.32 -8.25 -28.48
C ASP A 141 -47.92 -9.61 -28.87
N VAL A 142 -47.22 -10.31 -29.76
CA VAL A 142 -47.53 -11.66 -30.27
C VAL A 142 -46.33 -12.59 -30.07
N THR A 143 -45.48 -12.32 -29.07
CA THR A 143 -44.23 -13.06 -28.91
C THR A 143 -44.47 -14.55 -28.66
N HIS A 144 -43.64 -15.40 -29.27
CA HIS A 144 -43.67 -16.85 -29.05
C HIS A 144 -44.90 -17.58 -29.64
N ASP A 145 -45.64 -16.92 -30.53
CA ASP A 145 -46.78 -17.52 -31.23
C ASP A 145 -46.31 -18.31 -32.46
N ILE A 146 -45.56 -19.38 -32.21
CA ILE A 146 -44.79 -20.14 -33.22
C ILE A 146 -45.61 -20.77 -34.36
N ASN A 147 -46.94 -20.85 -34.22
CA ASN A 147 -47.84 -21.43 -35.21
C ASN A 147 -48.54 -20.38 -36.08
N LEU A 148 -48.28 -19.09 -35.84
CA LEU A 148 -48.89 -18.00 -36.57
C LEU A 148 -48.40 -18.01 -38.02
N THR A 149 -49.34 -18.08 -38.96
CA THR A 149 -49.01 -18.24 -40.40
C THR A 149 -48.80 -16.91 -41.13
N GLY A 150 -49.23 -15.79 -40.53
CA GLY A 150 -49.07 -14.45 -41.06
C GLY A 150 -49.76 -13.41 -40.17
N LEU A 151 -49.46 -12.14 -40.42
CA LEU A 151 -50.04 -10.97 -39.75
C LEU A 151 -50.39 -9.92 -40.80
N ASP A 152 -51.62 -9.41 -40.75
CA ASP A 152 -52.08 -8.30 -41.58
C ASP A 152 -52.19 -7.03 -40.74
N PHE A 153 -51.40 -6.01 -41.10
CA PHE A 153 -51.35 -4.73 -40.41
C PHE A 153 -52.16 -3.63 -41.10
N SER A 154 -52.80 -3.90 -42.24
CA SER A 154 -53.52 -2.89 -43.03
C SER A 154 -54.63 -2.15 -42.26
N GLY A 155 -55.20 -2.79 -41.23
CA GLY A 155 -56.24 -2.24 -40.36
C GLY A 155 -55.76 -1.55 -39.08
N VAL A 156 -54.45 -1.48 -38.82
CA VAL A 156 -53.87 -0.97 -37.56
C VAL A 156 -52.73 0.07 -37.78
N PRO A 157 -52.96 1.16 -38.54
CA PRO A 157 -51.90 2.08 -38.94
C PRO A 157 -51.30 2.92 -37.80
N ASN A 158 -51.96 2.98 -36.64
CA ASN A 158 -51.53 3.78 -35.49
C ASN A 158 -50.64 3.03 -34.50
N LEU A 159 -50.14 1.84 -34.87
CA LEU A 159 -49.27 1.06 -34.01
C LEU A 159 -47.95 1.82 -33.75
N GLU A 160 -47.60 1.97 -32.48
CA GLU A 160 -46.39 2.65 -32.00
C GLU A 160 -45.33 1.65 -31.50
N TYR A 161 -45.77 0.48 -31.02
CA TYR A 161 -44.94 -0.63 -30.54
C TYR A 161 -45.42 -1.97 -31.12
N LEU A 162 -44.49 -2.76 -31.67
CA LEU A 162 -44.73 -4.11 -32.13
C LEU A 162 -43.67 -5.07 -31.59
N ASN A 163 -44.11 -6.12 -30.92
CA ASN A 163 -43.27 -7.27 -30.61
C ASN A 163 -43.79 -8.51 -31.33
N CYS A 164 -43.07 -8.90 -32.37
CA CYS A 164 -43.33 -10.05 -33.22
C CYS A 164 -42.16 -11.04 -33.18
N SER A 165 -41.56 -11.19 -32.00
CA SER A 165 -40.43 -12.10 -31.78
C SER A 165 -40.88 -13.56 -31.73
N ARG A 166 -40.05 -14.49 -32.23
CA ARG A 166 -40.29 -15.95 -32.17
C ARG A 166 -41.61 -16.41 -32.81
N LEU A 167 -41.97 -15.85 -33.97
CA LEU A 167 -43.19 -16.25 -34.71
C LEU A 167 -42.96 -17.34 -35.76
N ALA A 168 -41.71 -17.78 -35.96
CA ALA A 168 -41.31 -18.68 -37.05
C ALA A 168 -41.66 -18.17 -38.48
N LEU A 169 -42.07 -16.90 -38.62
CA LEU A 169 -42.38 -16.29 -39.90
C LEU A 169 -41.13 -16.15 -40.79
N ILE A 170 -41.33 -16.31 -42.10
CA ILE A 170 -40.29 -16.16 -43.12
C ILE A 170 -40.36 -14.81 -43.86
N THR A 171 -41.51 -14.13 -43.80
CA THR A 171 -41.75 -12.80 -44.38
C THR A 171 -42.75 -12.03 -43.52
N ILE A 172 -42.64 -10.71 -43.50
CA ILE A 172 -43.58 -9.81 -42.83
C ILE A 172 -43.61 -8.48 -43.59
N ASP A 173 -44.81 -7.92 -43.82
CA ASP A 173 -44.96 -6.60 -44.41
C ASP A 173 -45.26 -5.58 -43.31
N LEU A 174 -44.33 -4.67 -43.07
CA LEU A 174 -44.46 -3.62 -42.06
C LEU A 174 -44.82 -2.26 -42.66
N SER A 175 -44.95 -2.14 -43.99
CA SER A 175 -45.19 -0.86 -44.67
C SER A 175 -46.43 -0.08 -44.20
N PRO A 176 -47.51 -0.69 -43.67
CA PRO A 176 -48.64 0.05 -43.10
C PRO A 176 -48.32 0.79 -41.79
N LEU A 177 -47.24 0.45 -41.09
CA LEU A 177 -46.98 0.86 -39.70
C LEU A 177 -46.12 2.13 -39.58
N GLN A 178 -46.47 3.21 -40.28
CA GLN A 178 -45.64 4.43 -40.37
C GLN A 178 -45.46 5.19 -39.03
N ASN A 179 -46.32 4.93 -38.04
CA ASN A 179 -46.24 5.49 -36.70
C ASN A 179 -45.38 4.67 -35.74
N LEU A 180 -44.83 3.53 -36.19
CA LEU A 180 -44.05 2.63 -35.35
C LEU A 180 -42.79 3.33 -34.83
N THR A 181 -42.61 3.29 -33.52
CA THR A 181 -41.46 3.89 -32.82
C THR A 181 -40.51 2.82 -32.27
N GLU A 182 -41.04 1.63 -31.98
CA GLU A 182 -40.27 0.50 -31.46
C GLU A 182 -40.71 -0.82 -32.11
N LEU A 183 -39.71 -1.59 -32.56
CA LEU A 183 -39.90 -2.90 -33.18
C LEU A 183 -39.00 -3.94 -32.51
N GLN A 184 -39.62 -4.98 -31.94
CA GLN A 184 -38.95 -6.17 -31.44
C GLN A 184 -39.32 -7.34 -32.37
N CYS A 185 -38.32 -7.90 -33.06
CA CYS A 185 -38.52 -8.86 -34.14
C CYS A 185 -37.47 -9.97 -34.10
N THR A 186 -37.13 -10.42 -32.90
CA THR A 186 -36.03 -11.38 -32.66
C THR A 186 -36.43 -12.81 -32.97
N LEU A 187 -35.44 -13.68 -33.27
CA LEU A 187 -35.67 -15.13 -33.37
C LEU A 187 -36.74 -15.55 -34.40
N ASN A 188 -36.70 -14.90 -35.57
CA ASN A 188 -37.56 -15.22 -36.71
C ASN A 188 -36.76 -15.82 -37.89
N GLY A 189 -37.49 -16.36 -38.87
CA GLY A 189 -36.94 -16.99 -40.08
C GLY A 189 -36.76 -16.03 -41.27
N PHE A 190 -36.81 -14.71 -41.06
CA PHE A 190 -36.69 -13.72 -42.12
C PHE A 190 -35.31 -13.77 -42.78
N LYS A 191 -35.27 -13.86 -44.11
CA LYS A 191 -34.03 -13.64 -44.89
C LYS A 191 -33.78 -12.17 -45.16
N THR A 192 -34.85 -11.41 -45.35
CA THR A 192 -34.80 -9.98 -45.64
C THR A 192 -35.88 -9.27 -44.85
N LEU A 193 -35.57 -8.07 -44.34
CA LEU A 193 -36.54 -7.21 -43.70
C LEU A 193 -36.40 -5.78 -44.24
N ASP A 194 -37.51 -5.26 -44.76
CA ASP A 194 -37.58 -3.88 -45.23
C ASP A 194 -38.22 -3.00 -44.16
N LEU A 195 -37.44 -2.05 -43.65
CA LEU A 195 -37.89 -1.04 -42.68
C LEU A 195 -37.96 0.35 -43.31
N SER A 196 -37.79 0.45 -44.63
CA SER A 196 -37.92 1.72 -45.32
C SER A 196 -39.33 2.29 -45.17
N GLY A 197 -39.42 3.62 -45.03
CA GLY A 197 -40.70 4.30 -44.79
C GLY A 197 -41.14 4.37 -43.32
N LEU A 198 -40.57 3.55 -42.42
CA LEU A 198 -40.86 3.57 -40.98
C LEU A 198 -40.10 4.68 -40.24
N THR A 199 -40.18 5.91 -40.74
CA THR A 199 -39.32 7.05 -40.36
C THR A 199 -39.42 7.52 -38.90
N ASN A 200 -40.40 7.02 -38.14
CA ASN A 200 -40.58 7.31 -36.72
C ASN A 200 -39.88 6.32 -35.79
N LEU A 201 -39.28 5.24 -36.33
CA LEU A 201 -38.54 4.27 -35.55
C LEU A 201 -37.39 4.91 -34.77
N LYS A 202 -37.36 4.62 -33.47
CA LYS A 202 -36.29 4.97 -32.53
C LYS A 202 -35.52 3.76 -32.06
N LYS A 203 -36.19 2.60 -31.93
CA LYS A 203 -35.57 1.36 -31.46
C LYS A 203 -35.96 0.18 -32.32
N VAL A 204 -34.97 -0.55 -32.79
CA VAL A 204 -35.15 -1.76 -33.61
C VAL A 204 -34.27 -2.88 -33.06
N ASN A 205 -34.89 -4.02 -32.75
CA ASN A 205 -34.20 -5.22 -32.31
C ASN A 205 -34.54 -6.40 -33.24
N LEU A 206 -33.53 -6.84 -33.98
CA LEU A 206 -33.55 -7.95 -34.93
C LEU A 206 -32.57 -9.05 -34.51
N TYR A 207 -32.20 -9.11 -33.23
CA TYR A 207 -31.22 -10.05 -32.72
C TYR A 207 -31.62 -11.50 -32.99
N SER A 208 -30.62 -12.32 -33.35
CA SER A 208 -30.75 -13.77 -33.50
C SER A 208 -31.78 -14.19 -34.55
N GLY A 209 -31.64 -13.75 -35.79
CA GLY A 209 -32.49 -14.12 -36.92
C GLY A 209 -31.77 -14.93 -38.00
N GLN A 210 -32.34 -14.92 -39.21
CA GLN A 210 -31.72 -15.51 -40.41
C GLN A 210 -31.45 -14.45 -41.51
N LEU A 211 -31.37 -13.17 -41.11
CA LEU A 211 -31.28 -12.06 -42.06
C LEU A 211 -29.96 -12.11 -42.83
N THR A 212 -30.05 -12.06 -44.15
CA THR A 212 -28.91 -11.82 -45.04
C THR A 212 -28.88 -10.38 -45.55
N ASN A 213 -30.00 -9.66 -45.43
CA ASN A 213 -30.12 -8.24 -45.78
C ASN A 213 -31.17 -7.53 -44.90
N VAL A 214 -30.92 -6.25 -44.59
CA VAL A 214 -31.87 -5.35 -43.92
C VAL A 214 -31.84 -3.99 -44.60
N ILE A 215 -33.01 -3.43 -44.89
CA ILE A 215 -33.15 -2.15 -45.57
C ILE A 215 -33.53 -1.08 -44.54
N LEU A 216 -32.63 -0.12 -44.31
CA LEU A 216 -32.71 0.89 -43.23
C LEU A 216 -32.87 2.33 -43.73
N ASN A 217 -33.22 2.52 -45.01
CA ASN A 217 -33.23 3.84 -45.64
C ASN A 217 -34.25 4.78 -44.97
N GLY A 218 -33.80 5.99 -44.61
CA GLY A 218 -34.66 7.07 -44.09
C GLY A 218 -34.89 7.06 -42.58
N LEU A 219 -34.28 6.14 -41.82
CA LEU A 219 -34.48 6.01 -40.38
C LEU A 219 -33.63 7.00 -39.54
N SER A 220 -33.71 8.29 -39.84
CA SER A 220 -32.88 9.34 -39.21
C SER A 220 -33.13 9.56 -37.71
N LYS A 221 -34.26 9.08 -37.17
CA LYS A 221 -34.61 9.13 -35.74
C LYS A 221 -34.16 7.89 -34.97
N LEU A 222 -33.55 6.90 -35.63
CA LEU A 222 -33.15 5.66 -34.99
C LEU A 222 -32.02 5.90 -34.00
N GLU A 223 -32.25 5.55 -32.73
CA GLU A 223 -31.32 5.71 -31.60
C GLU A 223 -30.68 4.37 -31.22
N PHE A 224 -31.40 3.26 -31.42
CA PHE A 224 -30.96 1.89 -31.12
C PHE A 224 -31.22 0.95 -32.30
N LEU A 225 -30.17 0.25 -32.73
CA LEU A 225 -30.25 -0.83 -33.70
C LEU A 225 -29.46 -2.05 -33.21
N ASP A 226 -30.15 -3.16 -32.98
CA ASP A 226 -29.53 -4.47 -32.84
C ASP A 226 -29.91 -5.37 -34.01
N CYS A 227 -28.92 -5.75 -34.79
CA CYS A 227 -29.04 -6.73 -35.87
C CYS A 227 -28.01 -7.86 -35.71
N GLY A 228 -27.54 -8.08 -34.48
CA GLY A 228 -26.57 -9.12 -34.16
C GLY A 228 -27.12 -10.54 -34.33
N SER A 229 -26.22 -11.52 -34.43
CA SER A 229 -26.53 -12.94 -34.61
C SER A 229 -27.43 -13.20 -35.83
N ASN A 230 -27.02 -12.67 -36.98
CA ASN A 230 -27.67 -12.88 -38.28
C ASN A 230 -26.63 -13.41 -39.29
N SER A 231 -26.95 -13.36 -40.58
CA SER A 231 -26.06 -13.77 -41.68
C SER A 231 -25.78 -12.61 -42.65
N LEU A 232 -25.75 -11.37 -42.15
CA LEU A 232 -25.52 -10.17 -42.95
C LEU A 232 -24.08 -10.18 -43.50
N THR A 233 -23.95 -9.95 -44.82
CA THR A 233 -22.65 -9.79 -45.49
C THR A 233 -22.31 -8.32 -45.75
N SER A 234 -23.32 -7.45 -45.72
CA SER A 234 -23.21 -6.00 -45.83
C SER A 234 -24.28 -5.33 -44.97
N LEU A 235 -24.02 -4.11 -44.53
CA LEU A 235 -24.96 -3.31 -43.74
C LEU A 235 -24.80 -1.83 -44.12
N ASN A 236 -25.87 -1.23 -44.64
CA ASN A 236 -25.89 0.18 -45.00
C ASN A 236 -26.46 1.02 -43.85
N LEU A 237 -25.61 1.85 -43.25
CA LEU A 237 -25.96 2.71 -42.11
C LEU A 237 -26.09 4.19 -42.50
N ASN A 238 -26.13 4.50 -43.80
CA ASN A 238 -26.21 5.88 -44.27
C ASN A 238 -27.51 6.56 -43.79
N GLY A 239 -27.36 7.75 -43.22
CA GLY A 239 -28.49 8.56 -42.73
C GLY A 239 -28.95 8.24 -41.31
N LEU A 240 -28.37 7.25 -40.62
CA LEU A 240 -28.70 6.90 -39.23
C LEU A 240 -27.98 7.81 -38.21
N THR A 241 -28.06 9.13 -38.40
CA THR A 241 -27.25 10.12 -37.68
C THR A 241 -27.60 10.29 -36.20
N SER A 242 -28.74 9.75 -35.75
CA SER A 242 -29.18 9.79 -34.34
C SER A 242 -28.77 8.56 -33.54
N LEU A 243 -28.10 7.60 -34.16
CA LEU A 243 -27.81 6.31 -33.55
C LEU A 243 -26.84 6.45 -32.37
N GLU A 244 -27.27 6.01 -31.19
CA GLU A 244 -26.47 6.02 -29.96
C GLU A 244 -25.92 4.63 -29.63
N LYS A 245 -26.65 3.57 -30.01
CA LYS A 245 -26.26 2.18 -29.77
C LYS A 245 -26.46 1.33 -31.02
N LEU A 246 -25.39 0.65 -31.42
CA LEU A 246 -25.34 -0.21 -32.61
C LEU A 246 -24.75 -1.58 -32.25
N SER A 247 -25.47 -2.63 -32.59
CA SER A 247 -25.00 -4.02 -32.55
C SER A 247 -25.18 -4.66 -33.91
N PHE A 248 -24.08 -5.17 -34.47
CA PHE A 248 -24.07 -6.07 -35.63
C PHE A 248 -23.16 -7.28 -35.40
N GLN A 249 -22.90 -7.62 -34.13
CA GLN A 249 -22.07 -8.75 -33.74
C GLN A 249 -22.57 -10.08 -34.36
N SER A 250 -21.70 -11.07 -34.49
CA SER A 250 -22.07 -12.41 -35.00
C SER A 250 -22.76 -12.35 -36.36
N ASN A 251 -22.11 -11.73 -37.33
CA ASN A 251 -22.52 -11.65 -38.73
C ASN A 251 -21.34 -12.07 -39.64
N ARG A 252 -21.41 -11.76 -40.94
CA ARG A 252 -20.39 -12.11 -41.94
C ARG A 252 -19.84 -10.88 -42.67
N LEU A 253 -19.86 -9.72 -42.01
CA LEU A 253 -19.41 -8.45 -42.58
C LEU A 253 -17.91 -8.47 -42.81
N THR A 254 -17.45 -8.07 -43.98
CA THR A 254 -16.02 -7.91 -44.31
C THR A 254 -15.53 -6.47 -44.22
N SER A 255 -16.46 -5.51 -44.27
CA SER A 255 -16.22 -4.07 -44.08
C SER A 255 -17.47 -3.41 -43.52
N ILE A 256 -17.30 -2.24 -42.91
CA ILE A 256 -18.41 -1.42 -42.39
C ILE A 256 -18.04 0.05 -42.47
N ASN A 257 -18.99 0.91 -42.85
CA ASN A 257 -18.83 2.35 -42.84
C ASN A 257 -19.56 2.96 -41.64
N LEU A 258 -18.81 3.55 -40.70
CA LEU A 258 -19.33 4.17 -39.47
C LEU A 258 -19.21 5.71 -39.48
N SER A 259 -18.73 6.31 -40.58
CA SER A 259 -18.31 7.72 -40.60
C SER A 259 -19.40 8.74 -40.26
N GLY A 260 -20.67 8.43 -40.50
CA GLY A 260 -21.82 9.30 -40.22
C GLY A 260 -22.44 9.16 -38.83
N LEU A 261 -21.93 8.26 -37.97
CA LEU A 261 -22.57 7.89 -36.70
C LEU A 261 -21.96 8.66 -35.51
N THR A 262 -21.84 9.97 -35.60
CA THR A 262 -21.05 10.77 -34.64
C THR A 262 -21.61 10.80 -33.20
N LYS A 263 -22.88 10.42 -33.00
CA LYS A 263 -23.54 10.30 -31.68
C LYS A 263 -23.40 8.92 -31.04
N LEU A 264 -22.72 7.98 -31.70
CA LEU A 264 -22.63 6.60 -31.24
C LEU A 264 -21.83 6.53 -29.93
N LYS A 265 -22.47 5.99 -28.88
CA LYS A 265 -21.88 5.77 -27.54
C LYS A 265 -21.48 4.32 -27.33
N THR A 266 -22.19 3.38 -27.95
CA THR A 266 -21.92 1.94 -27.77
C THR A 266 -21.93 1.21 -29.12
N LEU A 267 -20.86 0.45 -29.37
CA LEU A 267 -20.69 -0.35 -30.59
C LEU A 267 -20.31 -1.79 -30.27
N TYR A 268 -21.15 -2.74 -30.70
CA TYR A 268 -20.86 -4.18 -30.68
C TYR A 268 -20.66 -4.72 -32.10
N ALA A 269 -19.41 -5.05 -32.43
CA ALA A 269 -18.95 -5.46 -33.75
C ALA A 269 -18.25 -6.83 -33.75
N ASP A 270 -18.31 -7.58 -32.64
CA ASP A 270 -17.60 -8.84 -32.50
C ASP A 270 -18.07 -9.92 -33.49
N TYR A 271 -17.26 -10.95 -33.70
CA TYR A 271 -17.62 -12.13 -34.49
C TYR A 271 -18.11 -11.77 -35.91
N ASN A 272 -17.25 -11.07 -36.64
CA ASN A 272 -17.43 -10.76 -38.05
C ASN A 272 -16.15 -11.13 -38.82
N SER A 273 -16.08 -10.75 -40.09
CA SER A 273 -14.92 -10.96 -40.96
C SER A 273 -14.21 -9.64 -41.30
N LEU A 274 -14.30 -8.63 -40.42
CA LEU A 274 -13.72 -7.31 -40.64
C LEU A 274 -12.19 -7.38 -40.63
N THR A 275 -11.56 -6.88 -41.70
CA THR A 275 -10.09 -6.76 -41.78
C THR A 275 -9.59 -5.41 -41.26
N SER A 276 -10.48 -4.41 -41.19
CA SER A 276 -10.24 -3.10 -40.60
C SER A 276 -11.56 -2.53 -40.07
N ILE A 277 -11.45 -1.61 -39.10
CA ILE A 277 -12.58 -0.85 -38.57
C ILE A 277 -12.09 0.57 -38.25
N ASN A 278 -12.80 1.59 -38.76
CA ASN A 278 -12.47 3.00 -38.49
C ASN A 278 -13.51 3.59 -37.54
N VAL A 279 -13.06 3.96 -36.35
CA VAL A 279 -13.90 4.52 -35.28
C VAL A 279 -13.51 5.95 -34.88
N LEU A 280 -12.54 6.57 -35.57
CA LEU A 280 -11.94 7.85 -35.15
C LEU A 280 -12.90 9.06 -35.21
N ASN A 281 -14.02 8.92 -35.93
CA ASN A 281 -15.09 9.94 -35.98
C ASN A 281 -16.13 9.79 -34.86
N LEU A 282 -16.08 8.69 -34.09
CA LEU A 282 -17.05 8.37 -33.04
C LEU A 282 -16.63 9.00 -31.71
N ARG A 283 -16.57 10.34 -31.65
CA ARG A 283 -16.00 11.07 -30.49
C ARG A 283 -16.82 10.92 -29.21
N ASP A 284 -18.08 10.52 -29.31
CA ASP A 284 -18.96 10.20 -28.18
C ASP A 284 -18.91 8.73 -27.75
N LEU A 285 -18.04 7.90 -28.36
CA LEU A 285 -17.96 6.48 -28.07
C LEU A 285 -17.43 6.23 -26.64
N GLU A 286 -18.22 5.51 -25.85
CA GLU A 286 -17.95 5.13 -24.47
C GLU A 286 -17.56 3.66 -24.34
N SER A 287 -18.11 2.79 -25.20
CA SER A 287 -17.82 1.35 -25.20
C SER A 287 -17.69 0.79 -26.61
N LEU A 288 -16.60 0.05 -26.85
CA LEU A 288 -16.33 -0.64 -28.12
C LEU A 288 -16.01 -2.11 -27.88
N THR A 289 -16.74 -2.99 -28.54
CA THR A 289 -16.36 -4.40 -28.68
C THR A 289 -16.22 -4.74 -30.17
N CYS A 290 -15.06 -5.25 -30.57
CA CYS A 290 -14.74 -5.56 -31.97
C CYS A 290 -13.85 -6.81 -32.10
N GLY A 291 -13.87 -7.67 -31.08
CA GLY A 291 -13.12 -8.91 -31.05
C GLY A 291 -13.57 -9.93 -32.09
N ASN A 292 -12.85 -11.04 -32.19
CA ASN A 292 -13.17 -12.14 -33.11
C ASN A 292 -13.36 -11.68 -34.57
N ASN A 293 -12.51 -10.74 -34.99
CA ASN A 293 -12.39 -10.27 -36.36
C ASN A 293 -10.92 -10.42 -36.80
N PRO A 294 -10.65 -10.65 -38.11
CA PRO A 294 -9.29 -10.70 -38.65
C PRO A 294 -8.64 -9.31 -38.81
N LEU A 295 -8.82 -8.42 -37.83
CA LEU A 295 -8.17 -7.10 -37.77
C LEU A 295 -6.66 -7.27 -37.66
N THR A 296 -5.88 -6.48 -38.40
CA THR A 296 -4.41 -6.45 -38.27
C THR A 296 -3.94 -5.33 -37.34
N SER A 297 -4.68 -4.23 -37.31
CA SER A 297 -4.44 -3.07 -36.44
C SER A 297 -5.76 -2.48 -35.97
N LEU A 298 -5.74 -1.82 -34.81
CA LEU A 298 -6.86 -1.07 -34.26
C LEU A 298 -6.36 0.27 -33.73
N ASP A 299 -6.91 1.35 -34.26
CA ASP A 299 -6.66 2.72 -33.79
C ASP A 299 -7.93 3.29 -33.16
N VAL A 300 -7.85 3.57 -31.87
CA VAL A 300 -8.90 4.24 -31.08
C VAL A 300 -8.40 5.54 -30.48
N SER A 301 -7.28 6.08 -30.98
CA SER A 301 -6.63 7.24 -30.40
C SER A 301 -7.56 8.46 -30.31
N ASN A 302 -7.38 9.23 -29.23
CA ASN A 302 -8.15 10.44 -28.92
C ASN A 302 -9.66 10.24 -28.79
N LEU A 303 -10.15 9.01 -28.61
CA LEU A 303 -11.52 8.75 -28.15
C LEU A 303 -11.59 8.99 -26.64
N THR A 304 -11.60 10.27 -26.25
CA THR A 304 -11.44 10.70 -24.85
C THR A 304 -12.57 10.25 -23.93
N LYS A 305 -13.74 9.86 -24.46
CA LYS A 305 -14.87 9.30 -23.69
C LYS A 305 -14.87 7.78 -23.62
N LEU A 306 -13.99 7.10 -24.37
CA LEU A 306 -13.94 5.63 -24.40
C LEU A 306 -13.53 5.12 -23.03
N ASN A 307 -14.42 4.36 -22.39
CA ASN A 307 -14.25 3.79 -21.06
C ASN A 307 -13.96 2.29 -21.11
N THR A 308 -14.57 1.58 -22.06
CA THR A 308 -14.40 0.12 -22.21
C THR A 308 -14.00 -0.23 -23.64
N LEU A 309 -12.91 -0.99 -23.78
CA LEU A 309 -12.44 -1.53 -25.04
C LEU A 309 -12.28 -3.05 -24.95
N SER A 310 -12.97 -3.80 -25.81
CA SER A 310 -12.73 -5.22 -26.03
C SER A 310 -12.39 -5.49 -27.49
N CYS A 311 -11.18 -5.96 -27.74
CA CYS A 311 -10.71 -6.46 -29.03
C CYS A 311 -10.20 -7.90 -28.89
N ILE A 312 -10.88 -8.70 -28.06
CA ILE A 312 -10.55 -10.10 -27.80
C ILE A 312 -10.44 -10.90 -29.10
N GLY A 313 -9.32 -11.55 -29.32
CA GLY A 313 -9.16 -12.46 -30.45
C GLY A 313 -9.68 -13.86 -30.15
N ASN A 314 -9.57 -14.74 -31.13
CA ASN A 314 -9.59 -16.18 -30.92
C ASN A 314 -8.43 -16.81 -31.69
N PHE A 315 -8.13 -18.07 -31.35
CA PHE A 315 -6.99 -18.80 -31.92
C PHE A 315 -7.06 -18.99 -33.44
N SER A 316 -8.25 -18.90 -34.05
CA SER A 316 -8.48 -19.22 -35.46
C SER A 316 -8.55 -18.00 -36.38
N THR A 317 -8.95 -16.83 -35.88
CA THR A 317 -9.29 -15.66 -36.71
C THR A 317 -8.49 -14.41 -36.39
N SER A 318 -7.94 -14.29 -35.18
CA SER A 318 -7.27 -13.05 -34.79
C SER A 318 -5.91 -12.87 -35.45
N LYS A 319 -5.70 -11.67 -35.99
CA LYS A 319 -4.45 -11.19 -36.59
C LYS A 319 -3.97 -9.88 -35.95
N LEU A 320 -4.59 -9.43 -34.86
CA LEU A 320 -4.36 -8.10 -34.33
C LEU A 320 -2.97 -8.04 -33.71
N ALA A 321 -2.11 -7.20 -34.28
CA ALA A 321 -0.72 -7.07 -33.87
C ALA A 321 -0.37 -5.65 -33.41
N LEU A 322 -1.23 -4.66 -33.70
CA LEU A 322 -1.02 -3.25 -33.35
C LEU A 322 -2.29 -2.66 -32.72
N LEU A 323 -2.13 -2.02 -31.56
CA LEU A 323 -3.21 -1.34 -30.84
C LEU A 323 -2.74 0.07 -30.46
N ASN A 324 -3.41 1.10 -31.00
CA ASN A 324 -3.15 2.49 -30.64
C ASN A 324 -4.28 3.03 -29.75
N VAL A 325 -3.97 3.27 -28.48
CA VAL A 325 -4.88 3.82 -27.45
C VAL A 325 -4.43 5.20 -26.95
N SER A 326 -3.54 5.86 -27.67
CA SER A 326 -3.00 7.16 -27.26
C SER A 326 -4.11 8.21 -27.09
N GLY A 327 -4.08 8.95 -25.99
CA GLY A 327 -5.08 10.00 -25.69
C GLY A 327 -6.45 9.48 -25.18
N CYS A 328 -6.62 8.18 -24.97
CA CYS A 328 -7.85 7.60 -24.39
C CYS A 328 -7.86 7.73 -22.85
N THR A 329 -7.89 8.97 -22.35
CA THR A 329 -7.68 9.26 -20.91
C THR A 329 -8.75 8.70 -19.97
N SER A 330 -9.95 8.38 -20.47
CA SER A 330 -11.06 7.82 -19.68
C SER A 330 -11.14 6.29 -19.70
N LEU A 331 -10.22 5.62 -20.42
CA LEU A 331 -10.23 4.18 -20.61
C LEU A 331 -9.96 3.48 -19.29
N ALA A 332 -10.96 2.74 -18.79
CA ALA A 332 -10.92 2.05 -17.50
C ALA A 332 -10.70 0.55 -17.65
N GLU A 333 -11.16 -0.04 -18.76
CA GLU A 333 -11.06 -1.49 -19.01
C GLU A 333 -10.63 -1.78 -20.44
N ILE A 334 -9.57 -2.59 -20.58
CA ILE A 334 -9.09 -3.12 -21.87
C ILE A 334 -9.07 -4.64 -21.80
N ASN A 335 -9.74 -5.28 -22.74
CA ASN A 335 -9.55 -6.69 -23.05
C ASN A 335 -9.02 -6.85 -24.48
N CYS A 336 -7.72 -7.16 -24.59
CA CYS A 336 -7.03 -7.43 -25.84
C CYS A 336 -6.42 -8.84 -25.85
N SER A 337 -7.05 -9.79 -25.14
CA SER A 337 -6.58 -11.17 -25.05
C SER A 337 -6.67 -11.91 -26.38
N SER A 338 -5.92 -13.01 -26.52
CA SER A 338 -6.02 -13.95 -27.64
C SER A 338 -5.68 -13.35 -29.02
N ASN A 339 -4.75 -12.39 -29.07
CA ASN A 339 -4.30 -11.70 -30.28
C ASN A 339 -2.84 -12.10 -30.65
N LYS A 340 -2.20 -11.31 -31.52
CA LYS A 340 -0.86 -11.57 -32.09
C LYS A 340 0.16 -10.48 -31.73
N PHE A 341 -0.03 -9.79 -30.61
CA PHE A 341 0.92 -8.80 -30.11
C PHE A 341 2.28 -9.46 -29.82
N VAL A 342 3.36 -8.82 -30.27
CA VAL A 342 4.75 -9.18 -29.92
C VAL A 342 5.21 -8.36 -28.71
N GLU A 343 4.85 -7.08 -28.71
CA GLU A 343 5.00 -6.14 -27.62
C GLU A 343 3.67 -5.44 -27.38
N LEU A 344 3.41 -5.07 -26.12
CA LEU A 344 2.24 -4.27 -25.77
C LEU A 344 2.68 -3.05 -24.95
N ASN A 345 2.56 -1.89 -25.58
CA ASN A 345 2.79 -0.59 -24.97
C ASN A 345 1.52 0.26 -25.13
N LEU A 346 0.86 0.55 -24.01
CA LEU A 346 -0.38 1.31 -23.97
C LEU A 346 -0.16 2.81 -23.68
N GLY A 347 1.09 3.22 -23.45
CA GLY A 347 1.44 4.59 -23.06
C GLY A 347 0.85 4.99 -21.70
N TYR A 348 0.45 6.25 -21.57
CA TYR A 348 -0.09 6.80 -20.33
C TYR A 348 -1.62 6.73 -20.30
N LEU A 349 -2.19 5.86 -19.45
CA LEU A 349 -3.62 5.67 -19.28
C LEU A 349 -4.00 5.82 -17.79
N PRO A 350 -4.22 7.06 -17.32
CA PRO A 350 -4.38 7.34 -15.89
C PRO A 350 -5.65 6.74 -15.27
N SER A 351 -6.66 6.40 -16.08
CA SER A 351 -7.92 5.82 -15.59
C SER A 351 -7.98 4.30 -15.68
N LEU A 352 -6.94 3.64 -16.24
CA LEU A 352 -7.01 2.21 -16.53
C LEU A 352 -6.95 1.39 -15.25
N LYS A 353 -8.03 0.65 -14.98
CA LYS A 353 -8.18 -0.23 -13.81
C LYS A 353 -8.01 -1.70 -14.16
N LYS A 354 -8.45 -2.13 -15.35
CA LYS A 354 -8.40 -3.54 -15.75
C LYS A 354 -7.73 -3.72 -17.11
N LEU A 355 -6.72 -4.59 -17.14
CA LEU A 355 -6.05 -5.01 -18.36
C LEU A 355 -6.06 -6.53 -18.47
N ASN A 356 -6.72 -7.04 -19.50
CA ASN A 356 -6.58 -8.42 -19.93
C ASN A 356 -5.85 -8.48 -21.28
N CYS A 357 -4.60 -8.91 -21.24
CA CYS A 357 -3.77 -9.20 -22.41
C CYS A 357 -3.37 -10.68 -22.49
N SER A 358 -4.16 -11.58 -21.88
CA SER A 358 -3.86 -13.00 -21.85
C SER A 358 -3.86 -13.66 -23.23
N SER A 359 -3.30 -14.86 -23.35
CA SER A 359 -3.32 -15.69 -24.56
C SER A 359 -2.74 -15.03 -25.80
N ASN A 360 -1.86 -14.03 -25.63
CA ASN A 360 -1.08 -13.46 -26.72
C ASN A 360 0.19 -14.29 -26.89
N THR A 361 0.13 -15.33 -27.72
CA THR A 361 1.17 -16.36 -27.82
C THR A 361 2.52 -15.87 -28.37
N LEU A 362 2.59 -14.63 -28.86
CA LEU A 362 3.81 -13.99 -29.36
C LEU A 362 4.31 -12.87 -28.43
N LEU A 363 3.57 -12.54 -27.37
CA LEU A 363 3.84 -11.38 -26.52
C LEU A 363 4.97 -11.70 -25.53
N THR A 364 6.16 -11.13 -25.79
CA THR A 364 7.37 -11.35 -24.98
C THR A 364 7.66 -10.20 -24.03
N SER A 365 7.05 -9.03 -24.24
CA SER A 365 7.21 -7.84 -23.39
C SER A 365 5.89 -7.09 -23.19
N LEU A 366 5.68 -6.64 -21.95
CA LEU A 366 4.56 -5.79 -21.53
C LEU A 366 5.10 -4.61 -20.73
N SER A 367 4.78 -3.39 -21.16
CA SER A 367 5.07 -2.19 -20.35
C SER A 367 3.86 -1.79 -19.53
N THR A 368 4.06 -1.61 -18.23
CA THR A 368 3.05 -1.11 -17.27
C THR A 368 3.27 0.35 -16.90
N THR A 369 4.31 0.99 -17.46
CA THR A 369 4.59 2.41 -17.26
C THR A 369 3.39 3.25 -17.71
N GLY A 370 2.89 4.10 -16.83
CA GLY A 370 1.71 4.92 -17.09
C GLY A 370 0.36 4.26 -16.79
N LEU A 371 0.37 3.05 -16.19
CA LEU A 371 -0.79 2.31 -15.70
C LEU A 371 -0.82 2.28 -14.15
N GLU A 372 -0.73 3.46 -13.53
CA GLU A 372 -0.53 3.60 -12.08
C GLU A 372 -1.76 3.20 -11.24
N ASN A 373 -2.97 3.37 -11.79
CA ASN A 373 -4.24 2.99 -11.16
C ASN A 373 -4.73 1.59 -11.55
N LEU A 374 -3.84 0.74 -12.08
CA LEU A 374 -4.19 -0.60 -12.50
C LEU A 374 -4.53 -1.48 -11.28
N GLU A 375 -5.77 -1.96 -11.23
CA GLU A 375 -6.32 -2.79 -10.15
C GLU A 375 -6.25 -4.29 -10.52
N SER A 376 -6.41 -4.65 -11.80
CA SER A 376 -6.42 -6.04 -12.27
C SER A 376 -5.61 -6.22 -13.55
N LEU A 377 -4.69 -7.19 -13.54
CA LEU A 377 -3.87 -7.58 -14.68
C LEU A 377 -4.00 -9.09 -14.94
N ASN A 378 -4.44 -9.45 -16.15
CA ASN A 378 -4.32 -10.80 -16.66
C ASN A 378 -3.42 -10.84 -17.89
N CYS A 379 -2.24 -11.44 -17.76
CA CYS A 379 -1.26 -11.63 -18.83
C CYS A 379 -0.94 -13.12 -19.07
N SER A 380 -1.81 -14.02 -18.62
CA SER A 380 -1.60 -15.46 -18.70
C SER A 380 -1.43 -15.97 -20.13
N SER A 381 -0.78 -17.11 -20.33
CA SER A 381 -0.57 -17.73 -21.66
C SER A 381 0.08 -16.79 -22.68
N SER A 382 0.98 -15.93 -22.19
CA SER A 382 1.80 -15.03 -22.99
C SER A 382 3.27 -15.29 -22.62
N PRO A 383 4.18 -15.52 -23.58
CA PRO A 383 5.57 -15.87 -23.31
C PRO A 383 6.41 -14.67 -22.84
N LEU A 384 5.88 -13.89 -21.89
CA LEU A 384 6.55 -12.77 -21.25
C LEU A 384 7.83 -13.24 -20.58
N ILE A 385 8.95 -12.59 -20.87
CA ILE A 385 10.25 -12.90 -20.27
C ILE A 385 10.45 -12.10 -18.97
N THR A 386 9.88 -10.90 -18.92
CA THR A 386 9.93 -10.01 -17.75
C THR A 386 8.58 -9.34 -17.55
N LEU A 387 8.29 -8.95 -16.32
CA LEU A 387 7.12 -8.17 -15.96
C LEU A 387 7.49 -7.23 -14.81
N ASP A 388 7.60 -5.93 -15.11
CA ASP A 388 7.83 -4.89 -14.11
C ASP A 388 6.49 -4.34 -13.63
N LEU A 389 6.27 -4.33 -12.31
CA LEU A 389 5.04 -3.88 -11.66
C LEU A 389 5.31 -2.77 -10.64
N ILE A 390 6.52 -2.21 -10.58
CA ILE A 390 6.91 -1.24 -9.53
C ILE A 390 6.07 0.05 -9.53
N LYS A 391 5.38 0.35 -10.63
CA LYS A 391 4.50 1.53 -10.78
C LYS A 391 3.01 1.22 -10.62
N SER A 392 2.59 -0.04 -10.66
CA SER A 392 1.17 -0.43 -10.54
C SER A 392 0.85 -0.84 -9.10
N LEU A 393 1.05 0.08 -8.15
CA LEU A 393 0.98 -0.22 -6.70
C LEU A 393 -0.43 -0.55 -6.21
N HIS A 394 -1.47 -0.16 -6.94
CA HIS A 394 -2.89 -0.43 -6.66
C HIS A 394 -3.39 -1.79 -7.18
N LEU A 395 -2.49 -2.64 -7.69
CA LEU A 395 -2.88 -3.94 -8.24
C LEU A 395 -3.41 -4.85 -7.13
N ASN A 396 -4.69 -5.21 -7.22
CA ASN A 396 -5.38 -6.14 -6.32
C ASN A 396 -5.44 -7.57 -6.89
N THR A 397 -5.41 -7.73 -8.21
CA THR A 397 -5.52 -9.04 -8.88
C THR A 397 -4.45 -9.20 -9.95
N LEU A 398 -3.64 -10.27 -9.86
CA LEU A 398 -2.66 -10.64 -10.88
C LEU A 398 -2.85 -12.09 -11.34
N THR A 399 -3.11 -12.28 -12.63
CA THR A 399 -3.10 -13.62 -13.26
C THR A 399 -2.00 -13.67 -14.31
N ALA A 400 -0.93 -14.40 -14.02
CA ALA A 400 0.26 -14.53 -14.87
C ALA A 400 0.68 -16.00 -15.00
N SER A 401 -0.27 -16.86 -15.34
CA SER A 401 -0.02 -18.30 -15.57
C SER A 401 0.56 -18.56 -16.97
N PHE A 402 1.30 -19.65 -17.17
CA PHE A 402 1.88 -20.02 -18.49
C PHE A 402 2.72 -18.90 -19.16
N THR A 403 3.57 -18.25 -18.39
CA THR A 403 4.53 -17.23 -18.84
C THR A 403 5.95 -17.80 -18.94
N LYS A 404 6.90 -16.99 -19.44
CA LYS A 404 8.35 -17.30 -19.50
C LYS A 404 9.16 -16.45 -18.52
N ILE A 405 8.50 -15.92 -17.49
CA ILE A 405 9.12 -15.01 -16.53
C ILE A 405 10.04 -15.81 -15.61
N GLU A 406 11.32 -15.45 -15.58
CA GLU A 406 12.30 -16.09 -14.68
C GLU A 406 12.26 -15.54 -13.26
N LEU A 407 12.04 -14.23 -13.15
CA LEU A 407 11.97 -13.48 -11.90
C LEU A 407 10.72 -12.62 -11.89
N LEU A 408 9.90 -12.79 -10.86
CA LEU A 408 8.74 -11.94 -10.62
C LEU A 408 8.85 -11.28 -9.24
N ASP A 409 8.89 -9.95 -9.23
CA ASP A 409 8.89 -9.16 -7.99
C ASP A 409 7.51 -8.56 -7.74
N LEU A 410 6.82 -9.09 -6.72
CA LEU A 410 5.53 -8.65 -6.22
C LEU A 410 5.65 -7.94 -4.87
N SER A 411 6.86 -7.82 -4.31
CA SER A 411 7.09 -7.21 -3.00
C SER A 411 6.62 -5.74 -2.86
N PRO A 412 6.57 -4.90 -3.92
CA PRO A 412 6.01 -3.56 -3.85
C PRO A 412 4.47 -3.52 -3.73
N LEU A 413 3.76 -4.61 -4.10
CA LEU A 413 2.31 -4.61 -4.31
C LEU A 413 1.54 -4.90 -3.01
N LYS A 414 1.41 -3.90 -2.14
CA LYS A 414 0.79 -4.04 -0.81
C LYS A 414 -0.74 -4.23 -0.84
N GLU A 415 -1.40 -3.88 -1.95
CA GLU A 415 -2.85 -4.03 -2.14
C GLU A 415 -3.25 -5.36 -2.82
N LEU A 416 -2.28 -6.21 -3.18
CA LEU A 416 -2.50 -7.44 -3.94
C LEU A 416 -3.23 -8.50 -3.11
N LEU A 417 -4.46 -8.87 -3.51
CA LEU A 417 -5.33 -9.81 -2.82
C LEU A 417 -5.37 -11.19 -3.50
N ASP A 418 -5.41 -11.20 -4.83
CA ASP A 418 -5.54 -12.42 -5.62
C ASP A 418 -4.40 -12.55 -6.61
N VAL A 419 -3.71 -13.69 -6.55
CA VAL A 419 -2.58 -14.01 -7.43
C VAL A 419 -2.77 -15.40 -8.02
N SER A 420 -2.47 -15.57 -9.30
CA SER A 420 -2.42 -16.87 -9.96
C SER A 420 -1.17 -16.98 -10.83
N LEU A 421 -0.27 -17.91 -10.48
CA LEU A 421 1.02 -18.15 -11.14
C LEU A 421 1.16 -19.62 -11.55
N THR A 422 0.07 -20.22 -12.02
CA THR A 422 0.03 -21.64 -12.36
C THR A 422 0.77 -21.95 -13.66
N SER A 423 1.38 -23.13 -13.71
CA SER A 423 2.07 -23.66 -14.90
C SER A 423 3.18 -22.76 -15.46
N ASN A 424 3.98 -22.15 -14.58
CA ASN A 424 5.15 -21.35 -14.93
C ASN A 424 6.43 -22.17 -14.76
N ASN A 425 6.90 -22.81 -15.83
CA ASN A 425 8.06 -23.70 -15.76
C ASN A 425 9.39 -22.95 -15.68
N GLU A 426 9.45 -21.72 -16.17
CA GLU A 426 10.65 -20.88 -16.20
C GLU A 426 10.79 -19.99 -14.96
N LEU A 427 9.76 -19.92 -14.11
CA LEU A 427 9.80 -19.09 -12.90
C LEU A 427 10.71 -19.72 -11.85
N HIS A 428 11.90 -19.14 -11.70
CA HIS A 428 12.92 -19.58 -10.76
C HIS A 428 12.96 -18.72 -9.48
N TYR A 429 12.55 -17.45 -9.57
CA TYR A 429 12.61 -16.47 -8.48
C TYR A 429 11.26 -15.77 -8.31
N LEU A 430 10.69 -15.86 -7.10
CA LEU A 430 9.47 -15.14 -6.75
C LEU A 430 9.70 -14.31 -5.48
N LEU A 431 9.51 -13.00 -5.57
CA LEU A 431 9.61 -12.09 -4.42
C LEU A 431 8.20 -11.64 -4.03
N LEU A 432 7.73 -12.07 -2.87
CA LEU A 432 6.33 -11.99 -2.41
C LEU A 432 6.23 -11.33 -1.03
N LYS A 433 7.24 -10.57 -0.60
CA LYS A 433 7.25 -9.87 0.69
C LYS A 433 6.40 -8.60 0.64
N ASN A 434 5.10 -8.78 0.49
CA ASN A 434 4.12 -7.71 0.33
C ASN A 434 3.13 -7.60 1.51
N GLY A 435 3.33 -8.37 2.58
CA GLY A 435 2.47 -8.38 3.76
C GLY A 435 1.17 -9.16 3.55
N LYS A 436 1.13 -10.06 2.57
CA LYS A 436 -0.08 -10.81 2.19
C LYS A 436 0.19 -12.32 2.13
N THR A 437 -0.86 -13.10 2.35
CA THR A 437 -0.89 -14.55 2.13
C THR A 437 -1.88 -14.89 1.03
N TYR A 438 -1.54 -15.87 0.21
CA TYR A 438 -2.34 -16.33 -0.93
C TYR A 438 -2.61 -17.83 -0.80
N ASN A 439 -3.80 -18.27 -1.21
CA ASN A 439 -4.23 -19.67 -1.12
C ASN A 439 -3.28 -20.62 -1.89
N SER A 440 -3.05 -21.83 -1.37
CA SER A 440 -2.06 -22.81 -1.86
C SER A 440 -2.16 -23.18 -3.34
N TYR A 441 -3.34 -23.03 -3.96
CA TYR A 441 -3.59 -23.27 -5.39
C TYR A 441 -2.93 -22.25 -6.33
N PHE A 442 -2.38 -21.14 -5.83
CA PHE A 442 -1.80 -20.11 -6.71
C PHE A 442 -0.42 -20.48 -7.31
N LEU A 443 0.32 -21.40 -6.68
CA LEU A 443 1.72 -21.66 -6.99
C LEU A 443 1.89 -22.93 -7.82
N GLY A 444 1.99 -22.79 -9.14
CA GLY A 444 2.27 -23.88 -10.07
C GLY A 444 3.61 -23.70 -10.80
N ALA A 445 4.68 -23.46 -10.05
CA ALA A 445 6.03 -23.23 -10.57
C ALA A 445 6.98 -24.38 -10.15
N PRO A 446 7.04 -25.50 -10.92
CA PRO A 446 7.74 -26.71 -10.50
C PRO A 446 9.26 -26.54 -10.34
N ASN A 447 9.84 -25.55 -11.01
CA ASN A 447 11.28 -25.28 -11.00
C ASN A 447 11.67 -24.07 -10.12
N LEU A 448 10.77 -23.61 -9.24
CA LEU A 448 11.04 -22.48 -8.37
C LEU A 448 12.24 -22.78 -7.47
N LYS A 449 13.29 -21.97 -7.58
CA LYS A 449 14.55 -22.13 -6.82
C LYS A 449 14.56 -21.27 -5.57
N TYR A 450 13.83 -20.15 -5.60
CA TYR A 450 13.83 -19.21 -4.49
C TYR A 450 12.49 -18.50 -4.35
N LEU A 451 12.03 -18.43 -3.12
CA LEU A 451 10.81 -17.74 -2.72
C LEU A 451 11.14 -16.78 -1.57
N CYS A 452 11.05 -15.48 -1.82
CA CYS A 452 11.07 -14.50 -0.74
C CYS A 452 9.65 -14.20 -0.27
N VAL A 453 9.36 -14.31 1.02
CA VAL A 453 8.04 -14.02 1.60
C VAL A 453 8.19 -13.22 2.90
N ASP A 454 7.10 -12.66 3.40
CA ASP A 454 7.09 -12.13 4.77
C ASP A 454 7.39 -13.26 5.76
N GLU A 455 8.11 -12.91 6.82
CA GLU A 455 8.73 -13.91 7.69
C GLU A 455 7.71 -14.75 8.46
N GLU A 456 6.60 -14.11 8.85
CA GLU A 456 5.40 -14.76 9.39
C GLU A 456 4.81 -15.83 8.45
N ASN A 457 5.01 -15.68 7.14
CA ASN A 457 4.42 -16.53 6.11
C ASN A 457 5.34 -17.67 5.64
N ILE A 458 6.60 -17.72 6.10
CA ILE A 458 7.56 -18.77 5.71
C ILE A 458 7.00 -20.17 5.97
N LYS A 459 6.44 -20.43 7.17
CA LYS A 459 5.87 -21.75 7.52
C LYS A 459 4.70 -22.13 6.61
N TYR A 460 3.83 -21.16 6.33
CA TYR A 460 2.69 -21.37 5.42
C TYR A 460 3.19 -21.75 4.02
N TYR A 461 4.13 -20.98 3.46
CA TYR A 461 4.66 -21.24 2.13
C TYR A 461 5.55 -22.47 2.04
N GLN A 462 6.22 -22.89 3.12
CA GLN A 462 6.88 -24.20 3.20
C GLN A 462 5.89 -25.36 3.03
N GLN A 463 4.68 -25.24 3.62
CA GLN A 463 3.62 -26.21 3.41
C GLN A 463 3.10 -26.16 1.97
N VAL A 464 2.91 -24.96 1.40
CA VAL A 464 2.49 -24.80 0.00
C VAL A 464 3.50 -25.44 -0.97
N LEU A 465 4.81 -25.23 -0.77
CA LEU A 465 5.88 -25.83 -1.56
C LEU A 465 5.84 -27.37 -1.46
N THR A 466 5.64 -27.89 -0.25
CA THR A 466 5.54 -29.34 0.00
C THR A 466 4.31 -29.95 -0.68
N GLN A 467 3.14 -29.30 -0.55
CA GLN A 467 1.88 -29.73 -1.19
C GLN A 467 1.99 -29.76 -2.71
N ASN A 468 2.69 -28.77 -3.30
CA ASN A 468 2.92 -28.68 -4.74
C ASN A 468 4.16 -29.46 -5.23
N GLN A 469 4.79 -30.27 -4.37
CA GLN A 469 5.94 -31.11 -4.69
C GLN A 469 7.16 -30.34 -5.25
N ILE A 470 7.30 -29.05 -4.91
CA ILE A 470 8.45 -28.22 -5.31
C ILE A 470 9.62 -28.54 -4.37
N LYS A 471 10.66 -29.18 -4.91
CA LYS A 471 11.87 -29.58 -4.17
C LYS A 471 12.99 -28.56 -4.43
N ASN A 472 13.86 -28.35 -3.44
CA ASN A 472 15.04 -27.47 -3.54
C ASN A 472 14.73 -25.98 -3.77
N CYS A 473 13.56 -25.51 -3.33
CA CYS A 473 13.26 -24.08 -3.27
C CYS A 473 13.74 -23.52 -1.92
N GLU A 474 14.69 -22.61 -1.96
CA GLU A 474 15.13 -21.86 -0.78
C GLU A 474 14.09 -20.79 -0.45
N ILE A 475 13.61 -20.76 0.80
CA ILE A 475 12.59 -19.81 1.25
C ILE A 475 13.09 -19.03 2.47
N ASN A 476 13.06 -17.70 2.38
CA ASN A 476 13.37 -16.80 3.50
C ASN A 476 12.79 -15.40 3.25
N ALA A 477 13.06 -14.44 4.13
CA ALA A 477 12.54 -13.07 4.02
C ALA A 477 13.46 -12.07 3.32
N TYR A 478 14.53 -12.53 2.65
CA TYR A 478 15.58 -11.70 2.05
C TYR A 478 15.35 -11.38 0.55
N CYS A 479 14.38 -10.53 0.23
CA CYS A 479 13.99 -10.23 -1.17
C CYS A 479 15.05 -9.52 -2.01
N SER A 480 16.12 -9.00 -1.41
CA SER A 480 17.28 -8.47 -2.14
C SER A 480 18.17 -9.57 -2.75
N PHE A 481 17.83 -10.83 -2.50
CA PHE A 481 18.54 -12.01 -2.97
C PHE A 481 17.85 -12.58 -4.21
N VAL A 482 18.42 -12.32 -5.38
CA VAL A 482 18.03 -13.02 -6.61
C VAL A 482 19.10 -14.08 -6.87
N SER A 483 18.84 -15.30 -6.45
CA SER A 483 19.77 -16.44 -6.56
C SER A 483 19.83 -17.02 -7.98
N GLY A 484 20.07 -16.20 -9.01
CA GLY A 484 20.10 -16.65 -10.41
C GLY A 484 21.28 -16.22 -11.26
N LYS A 485 22.14 -15.35 -10.74
CA LYS A 485 23.53 -15.30 -11.18
C LYS A 485 24.31 -16.18 -10.20
N GLU A 486 25.24 -17.01 -10.68
CA GLU A 486 26.12 -17.76 -9.78
C GLU A 486 26.66 -16.79 -8.73
N ASN A 487 26.22 -16.96 -7.48
CA ASN A 487 26.71 -16.13 -6.39
C ASN A 487 28.07 -16.70 -6.03
N PHE A 488 29.11 -15.99 -6.44
CA PHE A 488 30.46 -16.31 -6.08
C PHE A 488 30.73 -15.78 -4.67
N ILE A 489 31.40 -16.57 -3.85
CA ILE A 489 31.72 -16.21 -2.46
C ILE A 489 33.21 -15.91 -2.42
N ILE A 490 33.58 -14.75 -1.91
CA ILE A 490 34.96 -14.44 -1.49
C ILE A 490 34.98 -14.56 0.02
N LYS A 491 35.81 -15.45 0.57
CA LYS A 491 35.91 -15.65 2.02
C LYS A 491 37.36 -15.64 2.48
N GLY A 492 37.58 -15.45 3.77
CA GLY A 492 38.91 -15.59 4.35
C GLY A 492 38.95 -15.08 5.78
N ALA A 493 40.16 -14.95 6.30
CA ALA A 493 40.44 -14.46 7.64
C ALA A 493 41.47 -13.33 7.62
N ASN A 494 41.35 -12.44 8.60
CA ASN A 494 42.40 -11.50 8.92
C ASN A 494 43.28 -12.11 9.99
N MET A 495 44.57 -12.15 9.72
CA MET A 495 45.56 -12.71 10.64
C MET A 495 46.56 -11.62 11.03
N TYR A 496 46.88 -11.52 12.32
CA TYR A 496 47.90 -10.63 12.83
C TYR A 496 49.22 -11.38 13.04
N ASN A 497 50.26 -10.91 12.35
CA ASN A 497 51.63 -11.43 12.40
C ASN A 497 52.35 -10.93 13.65
N VAL A 498 52.08 -11.56 14.79
CA VAL A 498 52.65 -11.18 16.10
C VAL A 498 54.16 -11.42 16.18
N ASP A 499 54.69 -12.42 15.48
CA ASP A 499 56.07 -12.90 15.65
C ASP A 499 56.99 -12.59 14.45
N ASN A 500 56.52 -11.79 13.50
CA ASN A 500 57.21 -11.47 12.25
C ASN A 500 57.58 -12.70 11.39
N LYS A 501 56.96 -13.86 11.61
CA LYS A 501 57.19 -15.08 10.80
C LYS A 501 56.19 -15.27 9.67
N GLY A 502 55.26 -14.33 9.51
CA GLY A 502 54.20 -14.37 8.51
C GLY A 502 52.91 -14.94 9.11
N CYS A 503 51.78 -14.67 8.47
CA CYS A 503 50.48 -15.14 8.95
C CYS A 503 50.29 -16.63 8.65
N THR A 504 50.58 -17.46 9.64
CA THR A 504 50.35 -18.92 9.64
C THR A 504 49.00 -19.25 10.30
N ALA A 505 48.54 -20.51 10.21
CA ALA A 505 47.28 -20.97 10.79
C ALA A 505 47.17 -20.79 12.33
N ASP A 506 48.29 -20.53 13.01
CA ASP A 506 48.36 -20.27 14.46
C ASP A 506 48.34 -18.77 14.82
N SER A 507 48.16 -17.89 13.82
CA SER A 507 48.15 -16.43 14.01
C SER A 507 46.88 -15.96 14.72
N LEU A 508 46.99 -14.89 15.52
CA LEU A 508 45.83 -14.27 16.14
C LEU A 508 44.91 -13.68 15.07
N LEU A 509 43.62 -13.99 15.15
CA LEU A 509 42.62 -13.46 14.23
C LEU A 509 42.31 -12.00 14.58
N PHE A 510 42.18 -11.16 13.55
CA PHE A 510 41.90 -9.74 13.73
C PHE A 510 40.46 -9.37 13.40
N SER A 511 39.74 -8.94 14.44
CA SER A 511 38.31 -8.66 14.43
C SER A 511 37.95 -7.34 13.73
N ASN A 512 36.73 -7.27 13.19
CA ASN A 512 36.09 -6.02 12.75
C ASN A 512 36.87 -5.15 11.73
N ILE A 513 37.67 -5.75 10.82
CA ILE A 513 38.21 -5.01 9.66
C ILE A 513 37.07 -4.55 8.77
N LYS A 514 37.13 -3.30 8.31
CA LYS A 514 36.30 -2.79 7.23
C LYS A 514 36.90 -3.14 5.86
N TYR A 515 36.14 -3.78 4.98
CA TYR A 515 36.50 -3.99 3.58
C TYR A 515 35.71 -3.06 2.67
N THR A 516 36.40 -2.44 1.73
CA THR A 516 35.79 -1.80 0.56
C THR A 516 35.82 -2.77 -0.61
N VAL A 517 34.65 -3.10 -1.14
CA VAL A 517 34.45 -4.04 -2.25
C VAL A 517 33.88 -3.28 -3.44
N THR A 518 34.52 -3.37 -4.60
CA THR A 518 34.06 -2.71 -5.82
C THR A 518 34.16 -3.61 -7.04
N ASN A 519 33.21 -3.44 -7.96
CA ASN A 519 33.21 -4.06 -9.30
C ASN A 519 33.45 -3.02 -10.41
N GLY A 520 34.05 -1.87 -10.07
CA GLY A 520 34.31 -0.74 -10.98
C GLY A 520 33.16 0.27 -11.13
N SER A 521 31.93 -0.07 -10.74
CA SER A 521 30.75 0.83 -10.86
C SER A 521 29.96 1.02 -9.56
N LYS A 522 30.00 0.05 -8.63
CA LYS A 522 29.42 0.14 -7.28
C LYS A 522 30.51 -0.06 -6.22
N ILE A 523 30.36 0.60 -5.08
CA ILE A 523 31.23 0.48 -3.90
C ILE A 523 30.37 0.06 -2.71
N ASN A 524 30.68 -1.08 -2.12
CA ASN A 524 30.04 -1.61 -0.91
C ASN A 524 31.08 -1.73 0.21
N ASN A 525 30.69 -1.49 1.46
CA ASN A 525 31.55 -1.71 2.62
C ASN A 525 31.04 -2.89 3.45
N PHE A 526 31.94 -3.76 3.88
CA PHE A 526 31.67 -4.94 4.71
C PHE A 526 32.58 -4.94 5.95
N TYR A 527 32.23 -5.69 6.99
CA TYR A 527 33.08 -5.87 8.16
C TYR A 527 33.34 -7.36 8.41
N SER A 528 34.55 -7.72 8.86
CA SER A 528 34.83 -9.08 9.36
C SER A 528 34.12 -9.32 10.70
N THR A 529 33.89 -10.58 11.02
CA THR A 529 33.30 -10.98 12.31
C THR A 529 34.22 -10.66 13.49
N LYS A 530 33.72 -10.84 14.73
CA LYS A 530 34.50 -10.74 15.96
C LYS A 530 35.66 -11.75 15.99
N GLU A 531 35.52 -12.86 15.27
CA GLU A 531 36.53 -13.89 15.07
C GLU A 531 37.48 -13.57 13.90
N GLY A 532 37.35 -12.41 13.25
CA GLY A 532 38.23 -11.95 12.19
C GLY A 532 38.05 -12.63 10.82
N SER A 533 37.02 -13.46 10.68
CA SER A 533 36.64 -14.08 9.41
C SER A 533 35.69 -13.19 8.59
N TYR A 534 35.64 -13.37 7.28
CA TYR A 534 34.70 -12.64 6.42
C TYR A 534 34.20 -13.53 5.28
N ALA A 535 32.98 -13.24 4.81
CA ALA A 535 32.39 -13.84 3.62
C ALA A 535 31.61 -12.77 2.85
N ILE A 536 32.02 -12.49 1.61
CA ILE A 536 31.47 -11.48 0.74
C ILE A 536 30.80 -12.17 -0.44
N ALA A 537 29.50 -11.93 -0.61
CA ALA A 537 28.77 -12.38 -1.79
C ALA A 537 29.04 -11.44 -2.98
N ALA A 538 29.30 -12.03 -4.14
CA ALA A 538 29.80 -11.37 -5.33
C ALA A 538 29.10 -11.89 -6.59
N GLN A 539 28.92 -11.00 -7.57
CA GLN A 539 28.40 -11.34 -8.90
C GLN A 539 29.53 -11.58 -9.91
N GLU A 540 29.20 -12.04 -11.11
CA GLU A 540 30.14 -12.15 -12.23
C GLU A 540 30.88 -10.83 -12.51
N GLY A 541 32.14 -10.91 -12.94
CA GLY A 541 33.02 -9.77 -13.20
C GLY A 541 34.25 -9.69 -12.29
N THR A 542 35.08 -8.68 -12.52
CA THR A 542 36.27 -8.41 -11.69
C THR A 542 35.88 -7.59 -10.46
N ILE A 543 36.11 -8.17 -9.30
CA ILE A 543 35.82 -7.59 -7.99
C ILE A 543 37.13 -7.30 -7.27
N THR A 544 37.30 -6.08 -6.81
CA THR A 544 38.42 -5.66 -5.97
C THR A 544 37.97 -5.64 -4.51
N VAL A 545 38.66 -6.39 -3.65
CA VAL A 545 38.47 -6.38 -2.20
C VAL A 545 39.66 -5.68 -1.56
N LYS A 546 39.42 -4.60 -0.83
CA LYS A 546 40.43 -3.80 -0.16
C LYS A 546 40.12 -3.66 1.35
N PRO A 547 40.93 -4.25 2.24
CA PRO A 547 40.78 -4.04 3.68
C PRO A 547 41.22 -2.64 4.09
N SER A 548 40.62 -2.13 5.16
CA SER A 548 40.89 -0.82 5.76
C SER A 548 40.77 -0.92 7.29
N ILE A 549 41.68 -0.24 7.98
CA ILE A 549 41.83 -0.30 9.44
C ILE A 549 41.82 1.12 10.01
N GLU A 550 41.41 1.26 11.27
CA GLU A 550 41.21 2.56 11.95
C GLU A 550 42.50 3.40 11.98
N ASN A 551 43.65 2.78 12.27
CA ASN A 551 44.96 3.42 12.31
C ASN A 551 45.88 2.88 11.19
N PRO A 552 45.71 3.30 9.92
CA PRO A 552 46.43 2.73 8.78
C PRO A 552 47.94 2.99 8.81
N ASN A 553 48.40 3.96 9.60
CA ASN A 553 49.83 4.23 9.76
C ASN A 553 50.51 3.21 10.70
N TYR A 554 49.76 2.56 11.59
CA TYR A 554 50.31 1.67 12.63
C TYR A 554 50.54 0.24 12.16
N PHE A 555 49.91 -0.14 11.05
CA PHE A 555 49.93 -1.50 10.54
C PHE A 555 50.02 -1.53 9.02
N ILE A 556 50.66 -2.57 8.49
CA ILE A 556 50.73 -2.89 7.07
C ILE A 556 49.84 -4.10 6.80
N ILE A 557 49.05 -4.04 5.73
CA ILE A 557 48.21 -5.15 5.28
C ILE A 557 48.78 -5.75 3.99
N SER A 558 48.95 -7.07 3.97
CA SER A 558 49.46 -7.84 2.83
C SER A 558 48.52 -9.02 2.51
N PRO A 559 47.99 -9.11 1.27
CA PRO A 559 48.07 -8.11 0.21
C PRO A 559 47.26 -6.85 0.56
N SER A 560 47.64 -5.68 0.04
CA SER A 560 46.89 -4.43 0.29
C SER A 560 45.53 -4.37 -0.41
N SER A 561 45.33 -5.21 -1.43
CA SER A 561 44.05 -5.47 -2.11
C SER A 561 44.16 -6.75 -2.94
N VAL A 562 43.05 -7.41 -3.21
CA VAL A 562 42.95 -8.52 -4.17
C VAL A 562 41.96 -8.19 -5.27
N ASN A 563 42.23 -8.64 -6.50
CA ASN A 563 41.27 -8.65 -7.59
C ASN A 563 40.86 -10.11 -7.86
N VAL A 564 39.56 -10.38 -7.77
CA VAL A 564 38.96 -11.70 -8.03
C VAL A 564 38.04 -11.58 -9.23
N THR A 565 38.22 -12.39 -10.26
CA THR A 565 37.39 -12.36 -11.48
C THR A 565 36.58 -13.64 -11.59
N PHE A 566 35.25 -13.51 -11.49
CA PHE A 566 34.33 -14.63 -11.67
C PHE A 566 33.64 -14.58 -13.04
N PRO A 567 33.38 -15.72 -13.70
CA PRO A 567 33.62 -17.11 -13.26
C PRO A 567 35.06 -17.63 -13.50
N ALA A 568 36.01 -16.78 -13.93
CA ALA A 568 37.37 -17.22 -14.26
C ALA A 568 38.11 -17.88 -13.09
N GLN A 569 37.72 -17.59 -11.85
CA GLN A 569 38.20 -18.23 -10.62
C GLN A 569 37.07 -19.04 -9.95
N SER A 570 37.44 -20.09 -9.21
CA SER A 570 36.48 -20.94 -8.50
C SER A 570 35.85 -20.24 -7.28
N SER A 571 34.55 -20.42 -7.07
CA SER A 571 33.87 -20.04 -5.83
C SER A 571 33.64 -21.26 -4.91
N PRO A 572 33.84 -21.13 -3.58
CA PRO A 572 34.31 -19.93 -2.89
C PRO A 572 35.80 -19.66 -3.15
N PHE A 573 36.16 -18.40 -3.38
CA PHE A 573 37.55 -17.93 -3.47
C PHE A 573 38.04 -17.56 -2.07
N THR A 574 39.06 -18.26 -1.58
CA THR A 574 39.65 -17.98 -0.26
C THR A 574 40.78 -16.96 -0.39
N GLN A 575 40.67 -15.83 0.29
CA GLN A 575 41.73 -14.82 0.41
C GLN A 575 41.90 -14.40 1.86
N ASP A 576 43.06 -14.66 2.44
CA ASP A 576 43.40 -14.15 3.76
C ASP A 576 44.16 -12.83 3.67
N PHE A 577 43.98 -11.95 4.65
CA PHE A 577 44.73 -10.70 4.75
C PHE A 577 45.63 -10.73 5.98
N CYS A 578 46.93 -10.60 5.74
CA CYS A 578 47.94 -10.60 6.79
C CYS A 578 48.23 -9.18 7.24
N ILE A 579 48.19 -8.94 8.55
CA ILE A 579 48.46 -7.64 9.16
C ILE A 579 49.75 -7.74 9.95
N SER A 580 50.66 -6.80 9.74
CA SER A 580 51.91 -6.70 10.51
C SER A 580 52.06 -5.30 11.08
N ALA A 581 52.75 -5.18 12.22
CA ALA A 581 53.09 -3.88 12.78
C ALA A 581 53.92 -3.03 11.80
N ASN A 582 53.62 -1.73 11.73
CA ASN A 582 54.44 -0.73 11.06
C ASN A 582 55.06 0.17 12.13
N GLY A 583 56.38 0.08 12.37
CA GLY A 583 57.00 0.84 13.45
C GLY A 583 56.50 0.44 14.85
N THR A 584 56.63 1.35 15.82
CA THR A 584 56.23 1.15 17.21
C THR A 584 55.29 2.26 17.62
N HIS A 585 54.04 1.90 17.92
CA HIS A 585 52.96 2.83 18.24
C HIS A 585 52.23 2.38 19.51
N GLN A 586 52.09 3.29 20.46
CA GLN A 586 51.35 3.12 21.71
C GLN A 586 50.08 3.94 21.66
N ASP A 587 48.93 3.28 21.77
CA ASP A 587 47.61 3.93 21.72
C ASP A 587 46.64 3.04 22.53
N LEU A 588 46.03 3.60 23.57
CA LEU A 588 45.03 2.98 24.42
C LEU A 588 43.71 3.74 24.30
N GLU A 589 42.60 3.02 24.37
CA GLU A 589 41.26 3.62 24.36
C GLU A 589 40.48 3.12 25.56
N ILE A 590 39.68 4.00 26.17
CA ILE A 590 38.73 3.65 27.23
C ILE A 590 37.34 4.18 26.91
N SER A 591 36.33 3.40 27.27
CA SER A 591 34.93 3.81 27.23
C SER A 591 34.19 3.30 28.47
N LEU A 592 33.18 4.05 28.91
CA LEU A 592 32.30 3.69 30.02
C LEU A 592 30.85 3.64 29.52
N ILE A 593 30.19 2.51 29.75
CA ILE A 593 28.88 2.17 29.20
C ILE A 593 27.94 1.83 30.37
N PRO A 594 26.83 2.57 30.55
CA PRO A 594 25.79 2.14 31.48
C PRO A 594 25.01 0.97 30.86
N LEU A 595 24.91 -0.16 31.57
CA LEU A 595 24.15 -1.32 31.11
C LEU A 595 22.67 -1.19 31.45
N GLU A 596 22.37 -0.51 32.56
CA GLU A 596 21.01 -0.30 33.04
C GLU A 596 20.71 1.21 33.17
N ALA A 597 19.42 1.56 33.24
CA ALA A 597 19.01 2.94 33.48
C ALA A 597 19.25 3.34 34.94
N ALA A 598 19.81 4.54 35.12
CA ALA A 598 19.95 5.13 36.45
C ALA A 598 18.58 5.48 37.02
N ARG A 599 18.16 4.80 38.08
CA ARG A 599 16.89 5.06 38.78
C ARG A 599 17.17 5.41 40.24
N PRO A 600 16.50 6.41 40.83
CA PRO A 600 16.70 6.74 42.24
C PRO A 600 16.39 5.56 43.15
N GLY A 601 17.31 5.19 44.03
CA GLY A 601 17.13 4.13 45.03
C GLY A 601 17.36 2.70 44.52
N PHE A 602 17.88 2.53 43.31
CA PHE A 602 18.15 1.21 42.72
C PHE A 602 19.62 1.04 42.36
N ASP A 603 20.02 -0.22 42.26
CA ASP A 603 21.32 -0.63 41.75
C ASP A 603 21.35 -0.52 40.24
N VAL A 604 22.53 -0.16 39.70
CA VAL A 604 22.74 0.05 38.27
C VAL A 604 24.08 -0.53 37.86
N LYS A 605 24.04 -1.38 36.84
CA LYS A 605 25.23 -1.98 36.27
C LYS A 605 25.87 -1.08 35.21
N TYR A 606 27.20 -1.08 35.20
CA TYR A 606 28.05 -0.37 34.25
C TYR A 606 29.16 -1.27 33.74
N LYS A 607 29.70 -0.92 32.58
CA LYS A 607 30.82 -1.60 31.93
C LYS A 607 31.88 -0.61 31.48
N ILE A 608 33.12 -0.81 31.89
CA ILE A 608 34.29 -0.14 31.32
C ILE A 608 34.90 -1.06 30.28
N VAL A 609 35.09 -0.59 29.06
CA VAL A 609 35.82 -1.31 28.01
C VAL A 609 37.09 -0.55 27.73
N TYR A 610 38.23 -1.23 27.80
CA TYR A 610 39.52 -0.66 27.46
C TYR A 610 40.26 -1.53 26.44
N LYS A 611 40.91 -0.88 25.49
CA LYS A 611 41.47 -1.51 24.29
C LYS A 611 42.86 -0.98 24.01
N ASN A 612 43.72 -1.85 23.49
CA ASN A 612 44.99 -1.44 22.92
C ASN A 612 44.86 -1.26 21.39
N LYS A 613 44.89 -0.02 20.94
CA LYS A 613 44.87 0.37 19.52
C LYS A 613 46.27 0.52 18.93
N GLY A 614 47.30 0.53 19.77
CA GLY A 614 48.70 0.47 19.40
C GLY A 614 49.12 -0.91 18.91
N ASN A 615 50.36 -1.01 18.43
CA ASN A 615 50.91 -2.22 17.83
C ASN A 615 51.91 -2.97 18.73
N ILE A 616 52.10 -2.50 19.98
CA ILE A 616 52.89 -3.19 21.02
C ILE A 616 52.05 -3.55 22.24
N ILE A 617 52.48 -4.56 23.00
CA ILE A 617 51.82 -4.99 24.24
C ILE A 617 51.94 -3.88 25.29
N GLN A 618 50.83 -3.52 25.94
CA GLN A 618 50.78 -2.45 26.93
C GLN A 618 50.28 -2.94 28.29
N SER A 619 50.68 -2.26 29.35
CA SER A 619 50.22 -2.49 30.73
C SER A 619 50.05 -1.12 31.40
N GLY A 620 49.16 -1.04 32.39
CA GLY A 620 48.81 0.25 32.96
C GLY A 620 47.78 0.16 34.07
N SER A 621 47.18 1.29 34.39
CA SER A 621 46.09 1.41 35.35
C SER A 621 44.89 2.14 34.75
N LEU A 622 43.73 1.86 35.32
CA LEU A 622 42.46 2.45 34.96
C LEU A 622 41.87 3.09 36.20
N ASP A 623 41.38 4.31 36.07
CA ASP A 623 40.73 5.08 37.13
C ASP A 623 39.27 5.36 36.73
N LEU A 624 38.34 5.18 37.67
CA LEU A 624 36.95 5.66 37.58
C LEU A 624 36.72 6.67 38.70
N ILE A 625 36.36 7.89 38.33
CA ILE A 625 36.01 8.98 39.25
C ILE A 625 34.49 9.17 39.19
N PHE A 626 33.84 9.24 40.35
CA PHE A 626 32.38 9.37 40.50
C PHE A 626 32.05 10.22 41.74
N ASP A 627 30.77 10.58 41.94
CA ASP A 627 30.32 11.31 43.12
C ASP A 627 29.80 10.34 44.21
N ASP A 628 30.67 10.03 45.16
CA ASP A 628 30.40 9.12 46.29
C ASP A 628 29.27 9.60 47.22
N SER A 629 28.91 10.89 47.18
CA SER A 629 27.80 11.38 48.01
C SER A 629 26.43 10.84 47.57
N VAL A 630 26.33 10.36 46.32
CA VAL A 630 25.08 9.91 45.70
C VAL A 630 25.18 8.52 45.05
N LEU A 631 26.38 7.92 45.06
CA LEU A 631 26.68 6.66 44.40
C LEU A 631 27.59 5.79 45.27
N ASP A 632 27.16 4.57 45.58
CA ASP A 632 27.92 3.62 46.36
C ASP A 632 28.30 2.39 45.54
N LEU A 633 29.57 1.95 45.61
CA LEU A 633 30.00 0.71 44.94
C LEU A 633 29.44 -0.53 45.65
N ILE A 634 28.77 -1.41 44.91
CA ILE A 634 28.29 -2.71 45.41
C ILE A 634 29.29 -3.81 45.07
N GLU A 635 29.64 -3.93 43.79
CA GLU A 635 30.55 -4.96 43.31
C GLU A 635 31.28 -4.52 42.03
N ALA A 636 32.43 -5.13 41.77
CA ALA A 636 33.17 -4.99 40.51
C ALA A 636 33.91 -6.28 40.14
N ILE A 637 33.90 -6.61 38.85
CA ILE A 637 34.56 -7.76 38.26
C ILE A 637 35.39 -7.27 37.05
N PRO A 638 36.74 -7.39 37.09
CA PRO A 638 37.56 -7.87 38.19
C PRO A 638 37.52 -6.96 39.43
N LEU A 639 37.93 -7.50 40.59
CA LEU A 639 37.98 -6.76 41.85
C LEU A 639 38.83 -5.48 41.73
N VAL A 640 38.36 -4.42 42.39
CA VAL A 640 39.05 -3.12 42.44
C VAL A 640 40.44 -3.29 43.06
N SER A 641 41.47 -2.75 42.40
CA SER A 641 42.86 -2.81 42.88
C SER A 641 43.12 -1.83 44.03
N THR A 642 42.60 -0.61 43.92
CA THR A 642 42.65 0.40 44.98
C THR A 642 41.37 1.23 44.99
N GLN A 643 40.81 1.48 46.17
CA GLN A 643 39.58 2.24 46.36
C GLN A 643 39.84 3.46 47.25
N ALA A 644 39.42 4.63 46.79
CA ALA A 644 39.28 5.86 47.55
C ALA A 644 37.81 6.31 47.47
N THR A 645 37.39 7.22 48.35
CA THR A 645 36.00 7.70 48.47
C THR A 645 35.35 7.95 47.11
N ASN A 646 35.92 8.83 46.29
CA ASN A 646 35.35 9.20 44.98
C ASN A 646 36.10 8.59 43.78
N LYS A 647 36.86 7.50 43.98
CA LYS A 647 37.73 6.94 42.94
C LYS A 647 37.99 5.44 43.10
N LEU A 648 37.69 4.67 42.05
CA LEU A 648 38.08 3.26 41.93
C LEU A 648 39.23 3.12 40.93
N SER A 649 40.19 2.23 41.19
CA SER A 649 41.25 1.93 40.24
C SER A 649 41.50 0.44 40.04
N TRP A 650 41.86 0.07 38.81
CA TRP A 650 42.24 -1.29 38.41
C TRP A 650 43.59 -1.28 37.69
N ASN A 651 44.40 -2.30 37.92
CA ASN A 651 45.63 -2.53 37.14
C ASN A 651 45.37 -3.56 36.04
N PHE A 652 45.93 -3.34 34.85
CA PHE A 652 45.92 -4.32 33.78
C PHE A 652 47.34 -4.59 33.28
N THR A 653 47.58 -5.85 32.91
CA THR A 653 48.88 -6.29 32.38
C THR A 653 48.72 -7.03 31.05
N ASN A 654 49.77 -6.94 30.24
CA ASN A 654 49.93 -7.65 28.98
C ASN A 654 48.74 -7.51 28.02
N LEU A 655 48.15 -6.32 27.92
CA LEU A 655 47.10 -6.03 26.94
C LEU A 655 47.73 -6.02 25.55
N LYS A 656 47.48 -7.08 24.78
CA LYS A 656 48.07 -7.27 23.45
C LYS A 656 47.49 -6.26 22.45
N PRO A 657 48.20 -5.96 21.36
CA PRO A 657 47.61 -5.19 20.25
C PRO A 657 46.24 -5.76 19.88
N PHE A 658 45.25 -4.87 19.74
CA PHE A 658 43.86 -5.17 19.43
C PHE A 658 43.04 -5.90 20.50
N GLU A 659 43.67 -6.31 21.59
CA GLU A 659 42.94 -6.91 22.72
C GLU A 659 42.07 -5.84 23.39
N SER A 660 40.82 -6.21 23.65
CA SER A 660 39.89 -5.42 24.46
C SER A 660 39.53 -6.23 25.70
N LYS A 661 39.52 -5.57 26.85
CA LYS A 661 39.09 -6.15 28.12
C LYS A 661 37.99 -5.31 28.72
N GLU A 662 37.23 -5.93 29.61
CA GLU A 662 36.03 -5.33 30.20
C GLU A 662 36.12 -5.39 31.73
N ILE A 663 35.53 -4.38 32.38
CA ILE A 663 35.30 -4.32 33.82
C ILE A 663 33.81 -4.07 34.01
N LEU A 664 33.12 -4.98 34.67
CA LEU A 664 31.72 -4.81 35.07
C LEU A 664 31.68 -4.31 36.50
N PHE A 665 30.85 -3.33 36.80
CA PHE A 665 30.66 -2.85 38.17
C PHE A 665 29.23 -2.38 38.40
N THR A 666 28.76 -2.51 39.63
CA THR A 666 27.40 -2.16 40.04
C THR A 666 27.48 -1.04 41.08
N MET A 667 26.76 0.05 40.84
CA MET A 667 26.63 1.17 41.78
C MET A 667 25.20 1.24 42.30
N ASN A 668 25.02 1.44 43.60
CA ASN A 668 23.74 1.85 44.17
C ASN A 668 23.57 3.36 44.00
N ILE A 669 22.38 3.82 43.61
CA ILE A 669 22.04 5.24 43.53
C ILE A 669 21.16 5.60 44.72
N ASN A 670 21.49 6.70 45.41
CA ASN A 670 20.63 7.24 46.48
C ASN A 670 19.16 7.39 46.02
N SER A 671 18.24 7.04 46.90
CA SER A 671 16.82 7.29 46.75
C SER A 671 16.47 8.78 46.93
N PRO A 672 15.26 9.22 46.54
CA PRO A 672 14.80 10.58 46.81
C PRO A 672 14.63 10.88 48.32
N MET A 673 14.74 9.87 49.18
CA MET A 673 14.62 9.98 50.63
C MET A 673 15.98 10.06 51.34
N GLU A 674 17.08 9.84 50.63
CA GLU A 674 18.45 9.96 51.15
C GLU A 674 18.98 11.39 50.95
N ILE A 675 20.07 11.76 51.66
CA ILE A 675 20.64 13.11 51.60
C ILE A 675 22.15 12.98 51.30
N PRO A 676 22.63 13.47 50.13
CA PRO A 676 21.88 14.15 49.08
C PRO A 676 20.89 13.22 48.32
N ALA A 677 19.70 13.74 48.04
CA ALA A 677 18.66 13.02 47.30
C ALA A 677 18.99 13.06 45.79
N VAL A 678 18.77 11.93 45.11
CA VAL A 678 18.80 11.85 43.66
C VAL A 678 17.37 11.76 43.14
N ASN A 679 17.04 12.57 42.14
CA ASN A 679 15.71 12.67 41.53
C ASN A 679 15.78 12.45 40.02
N ASN A 680 14.62 12.19 39.41
CA ASN A 680 14.51 12.11 37.96
C ASN A 680 14.97 13.43 37.32
N GLY A 681 15.85 13.33 36.32
CA GLY A 681 16.46 14.47 35.63
C GLY A 681 17.84 14.87 36.17
N ASP A 682 18.27 14.34 37.33
CA ASP A 682 19.62 14.57 37.83
C ASP A 682 20.67 13.90 36.93
N ILE A 683 21.89 14.44 36.93
CA ILE A 683 22.98 13.95 36.07
C ILE A 683 24.08 13.36 36.94
N LEU A 684 24.25 12.04 36.86
CA LEU A 684 25.37 11.30 37.45
C LEU A 684 26.59 11.45 36.55
N LYS A 685 27.70 11.92 37.12
CA LYS A 685 28.93 12.19 36.38
C LYS A 685 29.98 11.15 36.72
N PHE A 686 30.48 10.50 35.68
CA PHE A 686 31.61 9.59 35.78
C PHE A 686 32.72 10.05 34.85
N ILE A 687 33.97 9.90 35.28
CA ILE A 687 35.15 10.11 34.44
C ILE A 687 36.01 8.85 34.57
N SER A 688 36.13 8.11 33.48
CA SER A 688 37.10 7.02 33.39
C SER A 688 38.37 7.50 32.68
N LYS A 689 39.52 7.04 33.16
CA LYS A 689 40.85 7.34 32.60
C LYS A 689 41.68 6.08 32.54
N ILE A 690 42.36 5.85 31.44
CA ILE A 690 43.39 4.82 31.32
C ILE A 690 44.76 5.50 31.28
N ASN A 691 45.71 4.93 32.02
CA ASN A 691 47.08 5.42 32.12
C ASN A 691 48.03 4.29 31.77
N SER A 692 49.09 4.58 31.02
CA SER A 692 50.21 3.67 30.78
C SER A 692 51.54 4.36 31.05
N SER A 693 52.62 3.59 31.13
CA SER A 693 53.98 4.13 31.30
C SER A 693 54.58 4.67 29.99
N GLY A 694 53.93 4.44 28.85
CA GLY A 694 54.36 4.88 27.53
C GLY A 694 53.86 6.27 27.16
N THR A 695 54.39 6.84 26.07
CA THR A 695 53.81 8.06 25.47
C THR A 695 52.75 7.63 24.49
N ASP A 696 51.49 7.78 24.90
CA ASP A 696 50.33 7.50 24.06
C ASP A 696 50.22 8.51 22.92
N GLU A 697 50.03 8.03 21.69
CA GLU A 697 49.94 8.86 20.50
C GLU A 697 48.58 9.53 20.29
N MET A 698 47.51 9.05 20.97
CA MET A 698 46.15 9.60 20.90
C MET A 698 45.61 9.90 22.31
N PRO A 699 46.20 10.80 23.10
CA PRO A 699 45.86 10.97 24.51
C PRO A 699 44.40 11.41 24.82
N LEU A 700 43.61 11.77 23.82
CA LEU A 700 42.21 12.17 23.99
C LEU A 700 41.26 11.00 24.23
N ASP A 701 41.52 9.81 23.66
CA ASP A 701 40.67 8.61 23.88
C ASP A 701 41.10 7.79 25.11
N ASN A 702 42.10 8.28 25.84
CA ASN A 702 42.50 7.80 27.16
C ASN A 702 41.59 8.25 28.30
N SER A 703 40.58 9.08 28.04
CA SER A 703 39.59 9.47 29.03
C SER A 703 38.19 9.51 28.44
N PHE A 704 37.22 9.01 29.21
CA PHE A 704 35.82 9.05 28.83
C PHE A 704 35.00 9.68 29.96
N SER A 705 34.10 10.59 29.62
CA SER A 705 33.18 11.22 30.58
C SER A 705 31.75 10.79 30.27
N LEU A 706 31.08 10.15 31.22
CA LEU A 706 29.68 9.76 31.12
C LEU A 706 28.83 10.70 31.99
N ASN A 707 27.84 11.34 31.36
CA ASN A 707 26.81 12.13 32.04
C ASN A 707 25.48 11.38 31.98
N GLN A 708 25.24 10.45 32.90
CA GLN A 708 24.03 9.65 32.90
C GLN A 708 22.87 10.40 33.53
N THR A 709 21.78 10.57 32.78
CA THR A 709 20.55 11.15 33.32
C THR A 709 19.80 10.10 34.14
N VAL A 710 19.38 10.48 35.34
CA VAL A 710 18.55 9.66 36.22
C VAL A 710 17.11 9.72 35.71
N VAL A 711 16.48 8.57 35.54
CA VAL A 711 15.15 8.44 34.94
C VAL A 711 14.19 7.72 35.90
N GLY A 712 12.91 8.10 35.82
CA GLY A 712 11.81 7.37 36.45
C GLY A 712 11.23 6.34 35.49
N SER A 713 10.13 5.67 35.87
CA SER A 713 9.42 4.74 34.99
C SER A 713 9.04 5.41 33.65
N TYR A 714 9.88 5.21 32.65
CA TYR A 714 9.77 5.65 31.27
C TYR A 714 10.38 4.55 30.39
N ASP A 715 9.97 4.52 29.12
CA ASP A 715 10.14 3.40 28.17
C ASP A 715 11.56 2.79 28.18
N PRO A 716 11.70 1.48 28.46
CA PRO A 716 13.00 0.80 28.50
C PRO A 716 13.67 0.68 27.12
N ASN A 717 12.96 1.01 26.04
CA ASN A 717 13.49 1.09 24.68
C ASN A 717 13.86 2.54 24.34
N ASP A 718 15.12 2.91 24.51
CA ASP A 718 15.56 4.30 24.41
C ASP A 718 16.87 4.48 23.63
N LYS A 719 17.14 5.73 23.28
CA LYS A 719 18.37 6.19 22.65
C LYS A 719 18.92 7.37 23.41
N THR A 720 20.22 7.33 23.67
CA THR A 720 20.91 8.36 24.45
C THR A 720 22.23 8.75 23.77
N CYS A 721 22.48 10.06 23.67
CA CYS A 721 23.82 10.58 23.38
C CYS A 721 24.59 10.67 24.69
N LEU A 722 25.70 9.95 24.80
CA LEU A 722 26.41 9.76 26.08
C LEU A 722 27.12 11.02 26.57
N GLU A 723 27.40 11.96 25.68
CA GLU A 723 27.92 13.29 26.03
C GLU A 723 26.87 14.20 26.68
N GLY A 724 25.58 13.83 26.62
CA GLY A 724 24.46 14.55 27.20
C GLY A 724 23.78 15.54 26.25
N THR A 725 22.78 16.28 26.76
CA THR A 725 21.96 17.23 25.98
C THR A 725 22.68 18.55 25.65
N VAL A 726 23.77 18.85 26.37
CA VAL A 726 24.62 20.02 26.18
C VAL A 726 26.07 19.55 26.01
N ILE A 727 26.64 19.79 24.84
CA ILE A 727 27.97 19.29 24.46
C ILE A 727 28.93 20.44 24.13
N THR A 728 30.22 20.23 24.38
CA THR A 728 31.23 21.29 24.23
C THR A 728 31.51 21.60 22.76
N PRO A 729 31.83 22.87 22.40
CA PRO A 729 32.22 23.22 21.04
C PRO A 729 33.46 22.48 20.52
N GLY A 730 34.31 21.93 21.40
CA GLY A 730 35.49 21.16 21.01
C GLY A 730 35.18 19.82 20.34
N LEU A 731 33.92 19.36 20.42
CA LEU A 731 33.48 18.11 19.78
C LEU A 731 32.98 18.32 18.33
N ILE A 732 33.03 19.54 17.80
CA ILE A 732 32.70 19.82 16.40
C ILE A 732 33.78 19.22 15.50
N GLY A 733 33.39 18.31 14.60
CA GLY A 733 34.31 17.54 13.77
C GLY A 733 34.85 16.26 14.42
N GLU A 734 34.53 16.04 15.70
CA GLU A 734 35.00 14.91 16.49
C GLU A 734 33.89 13.90 16.81
N TYR A 735 34.27 12.78 17.42
CA TYR A 735 33.38 11.69 17.78
C TYR A 735 32.40 12.08 18.88
N VAL A 736 31.15 11.66 18.72
CA VAL A 736 30.15 11.55 19.78
C VAL A 736 29.67 10.11 19.87
N HIS A 737 29.19 9.71 21.05
CA HIS A 737 28.82 8.34 21.36
C HIS A 737 27.31 8.22 21.59
N TYR A 738 26.74 7.18 21.01
CA TYR A 738 25.34 6.82 21.19
C TYR A 738 25.21 5.44 21.79
N MET A 739 24.18 5.30 22.61
CA MET A 739 23.70 4.01 23.07
C MET A 739 22.21 3.89 22.77
N ILE A 740 21.81 2.75 22.23
CA ILE A 740 20.42 2.37 22.04
C ILE A 740 20.19 1.11 22.87
N ARG A 741 19.21 1.18 23.79
CA ARG A 741 18.80 0.05 24.62
C ARG A 741 17.46 -0.46 24.16
N PHE A 742 17.27 -1.75 24.31
CA PHE A 742 16.06 -2.45 23.95
C PHE A 742 15.74 -3.51 25.00
N GLU A 743 14.48 -3.61 25.38
CA GLU A 743 14.01 -4.58 26.36
C GLU A 743 12.82 -5.35 25.77
N ASN A 744 12.90 -6.68 25.81
CA ASN A 744 11.81 -7.54 25.42
C ASN A 744 10.76 -7.60 26.54
N THR A 745 9.78 -6.71 26.44
CA THR A 745 8.59 -6.68 27.31
C THR A 745 7.46 -7.61 26.84
N GLY A 746 7.76 -8.49 25.87
CA GLY A 746 6.82 -9.49 25.36
C GLY A 746 6.55 -10.63 26.34
N THR A 747 5.84 -11.66 25.88
CA THR A 747 5.53 -12.86 26.68
C THR A 747 6.28 -14.11 26.20
N TYR A 748 7.30 -13.93 25.35
CA TYR A 748 8.11 -15.01 24.77
C TYR A 748 9.51 -14.48 24.37
N PRO A 749 10.57 -15.32 24.31
CA PRO A 749 11.89 -14.83 23.94
C PRO A 749 11.94 -14.37 22.48
N ALA A 750 12.49 -13.18 22.24
CA ALA A 750 12.67 -12.62 20.91
C ALA A 750 13.90 -13.23 20.24
N GLN A 751 13.72 -13.90 19.10
CA GLN A 751 14.82 -14.61 18.44
C GLN A 751 15.79 -13.64 17.76
N ASN A 752 15.26 -12.60 17.11
CA ASN A 752 16.04 -11.62 16.36
C ASN A 752 15.68 -10.19 16.79
N ILE A 753 16.67 -9.31 16.92
CA ILE A 753 16.44 -7.89 17.20
C ILE A 753 17.11 -7.07 16.10
N VAL A 754 16.41 -6.09 15.53
CA VAL A 754 17.00 -5.15 14.57
C VAL A 754 16.85 -3.74 15.08
N VAL A 755 17.96 -3.04 15.23
CA VAL A 755 17.97 -1.61 15.57
C VAL A 755 18.28 -0.81 14.32
N LYS A 756 17.33 0.00 13.85
CA LYS A 756 17.50 0.85 12.66
C LYS A 756 17.63 2.32 13.06
N ASP A 757 18.67 2.96 12.54
CA ASP A 757 19.04 4.33 12.85
C ASP A 757 19.24 5.13 11.55
N MET A 758 18.47 6.21 11.39
CA MET A 758 18.57 7.11 10.23
C MET A 758 19.51 8.25 10.56
N ILE A 759 20.73 8.18 10.04
CA ILE A 759 21.78 9.17 10.33
C ILE A 759 21.57 10.42 9.48
N ASP A 760 21.54 11.59 10.12
CA ASP A 760 21.54 12.89 9.41
C ASP A 760 22.93 13.18 8.83
N LEU A 761 23.08 12.95 7.52
CA LEU A 761 24.32 13.20 6.80
C LEU A 761 24.72 14.68 6.74
N ASN A 762 23.86 15.63 7.12
CA ASN A 762 24.26 17.03 7.26
C ASN A 762 24.98 17.31 8.57
N LYS A 763 24.79 16.45 9.58
CA LYS A 763 25.35 16.59 10.93
C LYS A 763 26.47 15.61 11.19
N PHE A 764 26.43 14.42 10.57
CA PHE A 764 27.40 13.36 10.82
C PHE A 764 28.08 12.87 9.54
N ASP A 765 29.31 12.39 9.71
CA ASP A 765 29.98 11.60 8.68
C ASP A 765 29.76 10.11 8.94
N ILE A 766 28.78 9.53 8.26
CA ILE A 766 28.42 8.11 8.41
C ILE A 766 29.57 7.15 8.10
N THR A 767 30.56 7.55 7.31
CA THR A 767 31.70 6.68 6.97
C THR A 767 32.61 6.42 8.16
N THR A 768 32.48 7.23 9.21
CA THR A 768 33.23 7.17 10.47
C THR A 768 32.51 6.37 11.57
N LEU A 769 31.29 5.87 11.31
CA LEU A 769 30.53 5.11 12.30
C LEU A 769 31.26 3.82 12.67
N ILE A 770 31.52 3.65 13.97
CA ILE A 770 32.19 2.48 14.53
C ILE A 770 31.37 1.97 15.72
N PRO A 771 30.86 0.73 15.68
CA PRO A 771 30.29 0.09 16.87
C PRO A 771 31.36 -0.08 17.95
N THR A 772 31.06 0.33 19.18
CA THR A 772 32.00 0.28 20.30
C THR A 772 31.72 -0.89 21.23
N SER A 773 30.44 -1.23 21.46
CA SER A 773 30.05 -2.38 22.28
C SER A 773 28.62 -2.81 22.01
N SER A 774 28.31 -4.07 22.29
CA SER A 774 26.95 -4.60 22.20
C SER A 774 26.71 -5.68 23.25
N SER A 775 25.44 -5.86 23.61
CA SER A 775 24.98 -6.96 24.47
C SER A 775 25.14 -8.34 23.82
N HIS A 776 24.91 -8.43 22.51
CA HIS A 776 24.90 -9.68 21.75
C HIS A 776 25.68 -9.53 20.43
N SER A 777 25.98 -10.65 19.76
CA SER A 777 26.58 -10.62 18.42
C SER A 777 25.62 -10.01 17.41
N PHE A 778 26.14 -9.17 16.50
CA PHE A 778 25.34 -8.49 15.48
C PHE A 778 26.08 -8.38 14.15
N VAL A 779 25.31 -8.12 13.10
CA VAL A 779 25.80 -7.69 11.79
C VAL A 779 25.38 -6.24 11.57
N ILE A 780 26.29 -5.39 11.12
CA ILE A 780 25.96 -4.02 10.72
C ILE A 780 25.76 -3.93 9.21
N LYS A 781 24.70 -3.26 8.79
CA LYS A 781 24.42 -2.95 7.38
C LYS A 781 24.16 -1.46 7.24
N ILE A 782 24.90 -0.80 6.35
CA ILE A 782 24.62 0.57 5.95
C ILE A 782 23.97 0.51 4.56
N SER A 783 22.70 0.86 4.48
CA SER A 783 21.90 0.82 3.25
C SER A 783 21.43 2.23 2.87
N GLU A 784 21.08 2.44 1.60
CA GLU A 784 20.44 3.69 1.13
C GLU A 784 21.22 4.99 1.45
N THR A 785 22.55 4.90 1.59
CA THR A 785 23.51 5.99 1.91
C THR A 785 23.46 6.58 3.32
N ASN A 786 22.36 6.49 4.08
CA ASN A 786 22.25 7.07 5.43
C ASN A 786 21.54 6.20 6.49
N LYS A 787 21.09 5.00 6.15
CA LYS A 787 20.40 4.09 7.07
C LYS A 787 21.37 3.08 7.64
N VAL A 788 21.47 3.01 8.96
CA VAL A 788 22.31 2.06 9.70
C VAL A 788 21.40 1.03 10.35
N GLU A 789 21.68 -0.25 10.13
CA GLU A 789 20.92 -1.36 10.69
C GLU A 789 21.89 -2.24 11.49
N PHE A 790 21.64 -2.37 12.79
CA PHE A 790 22.32 -3.32 13.68
C PHE A 790 21.42 -4.54 13.84
N ILE A 791 21.83 -5.69 13.30
CA ILE A 791 21.02 -6.90 13.19
C ILE A 791 21.56 -7.95 14.14
N PHE A 792 20.81 -8.25 15.20
CA PHE A 792 21.10 -9.29 16.18
C PHE A 792 20.32 -10.56 15.81
N GLU A 793 20.97 -11.53 15.18
CA GLU A 793 20.32 -12.77 14.74
C GLU A 793 20.48 -13.90 15.76
N GLY A 794 19.38 -14.60 16.08
CA GLY A 794 19.37 -15.82 16.87
C GLY A 794 19.77 -15.66 18.33
N ILE A 795 19.63 -14.45 18.90
CA ILE A 795 20.06 -14.16 20.27
C ILE A 795 19.12 -14.75 21.32
N ASN A 796 17.87 -15.06 20.95
CA ASN A 796 16.85 -15.61 21.84
C ASN A 796 16.71 -14.81 23.14
N LEU A 797 16.57 -13.49 23.01
CA LEU A 797 16.47 -12.56 24.12
C LEU A 797 15.26 -12.92 25.00
N PRO A 798 15.48 -13.36 26.25
CA PRO A 798 14.41 -13.75 27.16
C PRO A 798 13.38 -12.64 27.41
N PHE A 799 12.30 -12.97 28.10
CA PHE A 799 11.24 -12.03 28.48
C PHE A 799 11.01 -12.03 30.00
N ASP A 800 11.92 -12.65 30.76
CA ASP A 800 11.96 -12.54 32.20
C ASP A 800 12.61 -11.22 32.64
N ASP A 801 12.10 -10.63 33.72
CA ASP A 801 12.51 -9.32 34.25
C ASP A 801 14.02 -9.18 34.55
N ALA A 802 14.79 -10.28 34.54
CA ALA A 802 16.20 -10.27 34.91
C ALA A 802 17.17 -10.31 33.71
N ASN A 803 16.73 -10.77 32.52
CA ASN A 803 17.62 -11.01 31.38
C ASN A 803 17.02 -10.63 30.02
N ASN A 804 15.95 -9.83 30.00
CA ASN A 804 15.23 -9.45 28.79
C ASN A 804 15.79 -8.20 28.08
N ASP A 805 16.96 -7.71 28.51
CA ASP A 805 17.56 -6.46 28.07
C ASP A 805 18.71 -6.65 27.08
N GLY A 806 18.89 -5.66 26.21
CA GLY A 806 20.01 -5.59 25.30
C GLY A 806 20.32 -4.15 24.89
N TYR A 807 21.51 -3.96 24.34
CA TYR A 807 21.97 -2.67 23.85
C TYR A 807 22.95 -2.78 22.69
N ILE A 808 23.07 -1.65 21.97
CA ILE A 808 24.14 -1.35 21.01
C ILE A 808 24.71 0.04 21.32
N ALA A 809 26.03 0.13 21.42
CA ALA A 809 26.77 1.38 21.55
C ALA A 809 27.66 1.59 20.31
N PHE A 810 27.71 2.82 19.81
CA PHE A 810 28.54 3.19 18.67
C PHE A 810 29.01 4.64 18.77
N LYS A 811 30.12 4.95 18.08
CA LYS A 811 30.65 6.31 17.93
C LYS A 811 30.56 6.77 16.48
N ILE A 812 30.31 8.06 16.26
CA ILE A 812 30.24 8.67 14.92
C ILE A 812 30.77 10.11 14.98
N LYS A 813 31.54 10.55 13.98
CA LYS A 813 32.04 11.93 13.92
C LYS A 813 30.95 12.90 13.50
N THR A 814 30.88 14.02 14.21
CA THR A 814 30.11 15.19 13.77
C THR A 814 30.84 15.87 12.61
N LYS A 815 30.11 16.62 11.78
CA LYS A 815 30.74 17.35 10.67
C LYS A 815 31.48 18.59 11.18
N PRO A 816 32.68 18.90 10.65
CA PRO A 816 33.39 20.14 10.95
C PRO A 816 32.62 21.43 10.56
N THR A 817 31.54 21.30 9.78
CA THR A 817 30.70 22.41 9.34
C THR A 817 29.70 22.89 10.42
N LEU A 818 29.58 22.18 11.54
CA LEU A 818 28.67 22.57 12.63
C LEU A 818 29.21 23.76 13.43
N ARG A 819 28.30 24.47 14.11
CA ARG A 819 28.61 25.69 14.88
C ARG A 819 28.02 25.62 16.28
N VAL A 820 28.53 26.46 17.18
CA VAL A 820 27.92 26.69 18.50
C VAL A 820 26.47 27.18 18.31
N GLY A 821 25.54 26.54 18.99
CA GLY A 821 24.09 26.71 18.86
C GLY A 821 23.41 25.65 17.99
N ASP A 822 24.17 24.89 17.18
CA ASP A 822 23.58 23.81 16.40
C ASP A 822 23.16 22.64 17.30
N THR A 823 21.95 22.13 17.05
CA THR A 823 21.43 20.90 17.64
C THR A 823 21.46 19.79 16.61
N PHE A 824 21.82 18.59 17.04
CA PHE A 824 21.53 17.36 16.31
C PHE A 824 20.57 16.50 17.11
N THR A 825 19.64 15.88 16.41
CA THR A 825 18.62 15.00 16.97
C THR A 825 18.71 13.64 16.30
N ASN A 826 18.62 12.57 17.07
CA ASN A 826 18.67 11.23 16.54
C ASN A 826 17.66 10.30 17.26
N GLU A 827 17.02 9.42 16.51
CA GLU A 827 15.99 8.47 16.95
C GLU A 827 16.29 7.12 16.30
N ALA A 828 15.92 6.02 16.94
CA ALA A 828 16.06 4.68 16.39
C ALA A 828 14.76 3.90 16.47
N ASN A 829 14.63 2.94 15.57
CA ASN A 829 13.51 2.01 15.52
C ASN A 829 14.02 0.63 15.92
N ILE A 830 13.47 0.06 16.98
CA ILE A 830 13.85 -1.26 17.50
C ILE A 830 12.77 -2.26 17.09
N TYR A 831 13.16 -3.30 16.37
CA TYR A 831 12.30 -4.37 15.93
C TYR A 831 12.62 -5.63 16.72
N PHE A 832 11.62 -6.23 17.38
CA PHE A 832 11.72 -7.55 17.99
C PHE A 832 11.03 -8.56 17.08
N ASP A 833 11.79 -9.51 16.55
CA ASP A 833 11.37 -10.44 15.50
C ASP A 833 10.70 -9.72 14.33
N TYR A 834 9.40 -9.97 14.11
CA TYR A 834 8.60 -9.39 13.02
C TYR A 834 7.56 -8.39 13.52
N ASN A 835 7.67 -7.96 14.77
CA ASN A 835 6.75 -6.98 15.34
C ASN A 835 7.01 -5.58 14.79
N PHE A 836 6.00 -4.73 14.91
CA PHE A 836 6.13 -3.30 14.61
C PHE A 836 7.25 -2.68 15.46
N PRO A 837 7.99 -1.71 14.90
CA PRO A 837 9.11 -1.13 15.60
C PRO A 837 8.64 -0.32 16.80
N ILE A 838 9.34 -0.50 17.90
CA ILE A 838 9.28 0.41 19.04
C ILE A 838 10.21 1.58 18.72
N LEU A 839 9.64 2.77 18.65
CA LEU A 839 10.37 4.01 18.45
C LEU A 839 11.04 4.40 19.77
N THR A 840 12.34 4.67 19.73
CA THR A 840 13.02 5.26 20.88
C THR A 840 12.57 6.71 21.06
N ASN A 841 12.93 7.31 22.20
CA ASN A 841 12.94 8.77 22.31
C ASN A 841 13.85 9.42 21.25
N LYS A 842 13.62 10.72 21.00
CA LYS A 842 14.52 11.58 20.23
C LYS A 842 15.66 12.07 21.13
N ALA A 843 16.85 11.51 20.97
CA ALA A 843 18.06 11.99 21.63
C ALA A 843 18.51 13.30 20.97
N ALA A 844 18.56 14.39 21.72
CA ALA A 844 18.94 15.71 21.21
C ALA A 844 20.12 16.28 21.99
N SER A 845 21.15 16.74 21.27
CA SER A 845 22.31 17.40 21.88
C SER A 845 22.65 18.70 21.15
N THR A 846 22.96 19.75 21.91
CA THR A 846 23.24 21.08 21.38
C THR A 846 24.66 21.52 21.74
N PHE A 847 25.42 21.97 20.74
CA PHE A 847 26.72 22.57 20.98
C PHE A 847 26.56 23.90 21.69
N THR A 848 26.96 23.98 22.95
CA THR A 848 26.89 25.22 23.71
C THR A 848 28.26 25.52 24.28
N ALA A 849 28.77 26.71 24.00
CA ALA A 849 29.88 27.23 24.77
C ALA A 849 29.37 27.40 26.20
N LEU A 850 29.90 26.61 27.15
CA LEU A 850 29.77 26.91 28.57
C LEU A 850 30.56 28.19 28.86
N GLY A 851 30.01 29.32 28.45
CA GLY A 851 30.35 30.60 28.99
C GLY A 851 29.62 30.72 30.32
N THR A 852 30.36 30.88 31.42
CA THR A 852 29.83 31.70 32.50
C THR A 852 29.40 33.01 31.86
N LYS A 853 28.09 33.28 31.76
CA LYS A 853 27.65 34.65 31.51
C LYS A 853 28.27 35.45 32.65
N ASP A 854 29.28 36.28 32.34
CA ASP A 854 29.77 37.25 33.29
C ASP A 854 28.57 38.09 33.74
N PHE A 855 28.15 37.84 34.97
CA PHE A 855 27.13 38.63 35.63
C PHE A 855 27.79 39.96 36.00
N GLU A 856 27.76 40.93 35.07
CA GLU A 856 28.25 42.27 35.35
C GLU A 856 27.34 42.95 36.38
N PHE A 857 27.78 42.87 37.64
CA PHE A 857 27.11 43.38 38.83
C PHE A 857 26.75 44.87 38.74
N SER A 858 27.54 45.66 38.00
CA SER A 858 27.37 47.10 37.79
C SER A 858 26.02 47.47 37.15
N ASN A 859 25.40 46.55 36.41
CA ASN A 859 24.11 46.77 35.77
C ASN A 859 22.93 46.66 36.75
N TYR A 860 23.09 45.91 37.85
CA TYR A 860 21.99 45.58 38.75
C TYR A 860 22.16 46.13 40.17
N VAL A 861 23.40 46.26 40.67
CA VAL A 861 23.68 46.73 42.04
C VAL A 861 24.85 47.72 42.03
N THR A 862 24.70 48.80 42.80
CA THR A 862 25.75 49.80 43.01
C THR A 862 26.07 49.94 44.49
N LEU A 863 27.35 50.10 44.79
CA LEU A 863 27.86 50.28 46.16
C LEU A 863 28.36 51.71 46.35
N TYR A 864 27.93 52.36 47.42
CA TYR A 864 28.41 53.71 47.73
C TYR A 864 28.33 54.05 49.23
N PRO A 865 29.21 54.94 49.73
CA PRO A 865 30.41 55.44 49.05
C PRO A 865 31.48 54.33 48.95
N ASN A 866 32.32 54.38 47.91
CA ASN A 866 33.49 53.51 47.78
C ASN A 866 34.66 54.39 47.30
N PRO A 867 35.64 54.75 48.16
CA PRO A 867 35.89 54.20 49.51
C PRO A 867 34.82 54.55 50.57
N THR A 868 34.66 53.69 51.59
CA THR A 868 33.74 53.88 52.74
C THR A 868 34.49 53.95 54.09
N ASN A 869 33.89 54.63 55.07
CA ASN A 869 34.38 54.68 56.45
C ASN A 869 33.62 53.72 57.37
N ASN A 870 32.29 53.81 57.45
CA ASN A 870 31.51 53.06 58.45
C ASN A 870 30.37 52.24 57.84
N VAL A 871 29.75 52.71 56.76
CA VAL A 871 28.57 52.08 56.17
C VAL A 871 28.72 51.99 54.65
N LEU A 872 28.50 50.81 54.10
CA LEU A 872 28.47 50.54 52.67
C LEU A 872 27.02 50.36 52.23
N ASN A 873 26.49 51.31 51.46
CA ASN A 873 25.11 51.22 50.95
C ASN A 873 25.06 50.35 49.70
N ILE A 874 23.96 49.61 49.55
CA ILE A 874 23.68 48.70 48.44
C ILE A 874 22.40 49.21 47.77
N ASN A 875 22.51 49.66 46.53
CA ASN A 875 21.37 50.14 45.76
C ASN A 875 21.16 49.27 44.52
N SER A 876 19.98 48.64 44.44
CA SER A 876 19.54 47.84 43.31
C SER A 876 18.90 48.72 42.23
N LYS A 877 19.32 48.58 40.97
CA LYS A 877 18.82 49.36 39.83
C LYS A 877 17.52 48.81 39.24
N GLU A 878 17.18 47.55 39.52
CA GLU A 878 15.96 46.86 39.09
C GLU A 878 15.35 46.05 40.24
N SER A 879 14.14 45.50 40.02
CA SER A 879 13.42 44.61 40.93
C SER A 879 14.12 43.24 41.06
N ILE A 880 15.21 43.19 41.84
CA ILE A 880 15.94 41.96 42.18
C ILE A 880 15.79 41.62 43.67
N GLU A 881 15.75 40.34 44.00
CA GLU A 881 15.66 39.88 45.39
C GLU A 881 17.03 39.38 45.87
N ILE A 882 17.69 40.15 46.75
CA ILE A 882 18.98 39.77 47.32
C ILE A 882 18.75 38.68 48.39
N GLN A 883 19.28 37.49 48.17
CA GLN A 883 19.10 36.36 49.08
C GLN A 883 20.20 36.32 50.15
N TYR A 884 21.43 36.66 49.77
CA TYR A 884 22.61 36.48 50.61
C TYR A 884 23.72 37.45 50.25
N ILE A 885 24.43 37.97 51.26
CA ILE A 885 25.60 38.83 51.08
C ILE A 885 26.76 38.32 51.94
N SER A 886 27.97 38.26 51.38
CA SER A 886 29.21 37.99 52.11
C SER A 886 30.30 38.98 51.75
N ILE A 887 31.17 39.31 52.70
CA ILE A 887 32.35 40.14 52.51
C ILE A 887 33.59 39.33 52.89
N TYR A 888 34.59 39.35 52.02
CA TYR A 888 35.87 38.69 52.18
C TYR A 888 37.00 39.71 52.19
N ASP A 889 38.06 39.42 52.94
CA ASP A 889 39.32 40.14 52.82
C ASP A 889 40.13 39.71 51.59
N ILE A 890 41.32 40.31 51.38
CA ILE A 890 42.21 39.98 50.25
C ILE A 890 42.80 38.56 50.31
N LEU A 891 42.73 37.88 51.46
CA LEU A 891 43.19 36.50 51.64
C LEU A 891 42.05 35.50 51.38
N GLY A 892 40.84 35.98 51.05
CA GLY A 892 39.66 35.15 50.83
C GLY A 892 38.99 34.69 52.13
N GLN A 893 39.29 35.30 53.28
CA GLN A 893 38.64 34.98 54.55
C GLN A 893 37.32 35.72 54.66
N LEU A 894 36.24 35.01 55.02
CA LEU A 894 34.91 35.57 55.23
C LEU A 894 34.90 36.44 56.50
N VAL A 895 34.72 37.75 56.35
CA VAL A 895 34.73 38.71 57.47
C VAL A 895 33.32 39.18 57.89
N ILE A 896 32.36 39.17 56.97
CA ILE A 896 30.95 39.49 57.25
C ILE A 896 30.06 38.57 56.39
N ALA A 897 28.99 38.03 56.97
CA ALA A 897 27.95 37.31 56.24
C ALA A 897 26.55 37.76 56.72
N VAL A 898 25.66 37.99 55.77
CA VAL A 898 24.27 38.39 56.00
C VAL A 898 23.35 37.38 55.31
N PRO A 899 22.92 36.31 56.02
CA PRO A 899 21.92 35.40 55.51
C PRO A 899 20.54 36.09 55.45
N ASN A 900 19.75 35.82 54.40
CA ASN A 900 18.43 36.41 54.16
C ASN A 900 18.43 37.93 53.96
N ALA A 901 19.24 38.41 53.03
CA ALA A 901 19.45 39.84 52.76
C ALA A 901 18.33 40.54 51.96
N LYS A 902 17.10 40.00 51.96
CA LYS A 902 15.98 40.43 51.10
C LYS A 902 15.58 41.90 51.26
N ALA A 903 15.83 42.48 52.44
CA ALA A 903 15.49 43.87 52.78
C ALA A 903 16.71 44.72 53.17
N VAL A 904 17.93 44.28 52.85
CA VAL A 904 19.18 44.95 53.29
C VAL A 904 19.59 46.01 52.27
N SER A 905 19.54 47.29 52.67
CA SER A 905 19.97 48.44 51.85
C SER A 905 21.35 49.00 52.24
N SER A 906 21.93 48.54 53.35
CA SER A 906 23.25 48.98 53.82
C SER A 906 23.90 47.95 54.75
N ILE A 907 25.24 47.91 54.77
CA ILE A 907 26.05 47.06 55.66
C ILE A 907 26.97 47.94 56.50
N ASP A 908 26.97 47.72 57.82
CA ASP A 908 27.94 48.31 58.73
C ASP A 908 29.31 47.59 58.58
N VAL A 909 30.31 48.34 58.15
CA VAL A 909 31.69 47.89 57.95
C VAL A 909 32.68 48.60 58.90
N SER A 910 32.18 49.29 59.93
CA SER A 910 33.00 50.04 60.89
C SER A 910 34.01 49.19 61.65
N LYS A 911 33.73 47.89 61.81
CA LYS A 911 34.60 46.91 62.50
C LYS A 911 35.69 46.31 61.60
N LEU A 912 35.70 46.62 60.30
CA LEU A 912 36.74 46.19 59.38
C LEU A 912 37.95 47.13 59.44
N ASN A 913 39.16 46.57 59.37
CA ASN A 913 40.38 47.35 59.26
C ASN A 913 40.46 48.08 57.92
N SER A 914 41.27 49.14 57.82
CA SER A 914 41.51 49.85 56.56
C SER A 914 42.12 48.89 55.53
N GLY A 915 41.51 48.76 54.35
CA GLY A 915 41.95 47.79 53.36
C GLY A 915 40.98 47.56 52.20
N ASN A 916 41.38 46.63 51.31
CA ASN A 916 40.57 46.18 50.19
C ASN A 916 39.71 44.97 50.60
N TYR A 917 38.43 45.01 50.26
CA TYR A 917 37.49 43.92 50.54
C TYR A 917 36.70 43.55 49.28
N PHE A 918 36.30 42.29 49.19
CA PHE A 918 35.41 41.78 48.14
C PHE A 918 34.05 41.46 48.73
N ILE A 919 33.00 42.08 48.22
CA ILE A 919 31.62 41.74 48.58
C ILE A 919 31.03 40.86 47.48
N ILE A 920 30.48 39.71 47.88
CA ILE A 920 29.75 38.78 47.03
C ILE A 920 28.27 38.89 47.37
N ILE A 921 27.44 39.14 46.37
CA ILE A 921 25.98 39.20 46.53
C ILE A 921 25.34 38.11 45.68
N LYS A 922 24.47 37.30 46.28
CA LYS A 922 23.64 36.29 45.62
C LYS A 922 22.19 36.73 45.62
N SER A 923 21.57 36.71 44.44
CA SER A 923 20.17 37.09 44.20
C SER A 923 19.41 35.94 43.53
N ASP A 924 18.10 36.13 43.35
CA ASP A 924 17.26 35.26 42.51
C ASP A 924 17.71 35.20 41.03
N LYS A 925 18.58 36.11 40.58
CA LYS A 925 19.11 36.18 39.20
C LYS A 925 20.54 35.64 39.04
N GLY A 926 21.25 35.33 40.13
CA GLY A 926 22.64 34.85 40.10
C GLY A 926 23.51 35.44 41.21
N SER A 927 24.81 35.13 41.17
CA SER A 927 25.82 35.60 42.12
C SER A 927 26.92 36.40 41.43
N SER A 928 27.39 37.48 42.05
CA SER A 928 28.55 38.23 41.55
C SER A 928 29.32 38.90 42.69
N SER A 929 30.56 39.29 42.41
CA SER A 929 31.49 39.89 43.36
C SER A 929 31.98 41.25 42.87
N THR A 930 32.20 42.17 43.80
CA THR A 930 32.81 43.47 43.51
C THR A 930 33.70 43.93 44.65
N LYS A 931 34.65 44.82 44.35
CA LYS A 931 35.64 45.31 45.30
C LYS A 931 35.20 46.65 45.91
N PHE A 932 35.33 46.80 47.22
CA PHE A 932 35.26 48.10 47.89
C PHE A 932 36.47 48.35 48.80
N ILE A 933 36.73 49.63 49.06
CA ILE A 933 37.85 50.10 49.87
C ILE A 933 37.29 50.63 51.20
N LYS A 934 37.78 50.09 52.31
CA LYS A 934 37.56 50.63 53.65
C LYS A 934 38.73 51.55 54.00
N ASN A 935 38.46 52.82 54.25
CA ASN A 935 39.46 53.79 54.70
C ASN A 935 39.89 53.55 56.15
#